data_AF-A0A498NUS7-F1
#
_entry.id   AF-A0A498NUS7-F1
#
_cell.length_a   1.000
_cell.length_b   1.000
_cell.length_c   1.000
_cell.angle_alpha   90.00
_cell.angle_beta   90.00
_cell.angle_gamma   90.00
#
_symmetry.space_group_name_H-M   'P 1'
#
loop_
_entity.id
_entity.type
_entity.pdbx_description
1 polymer ?
#
loop_
_entity_poly.entity_id
_entity_poly.type
_entity_poly.pdbx_seq_one_letter_code
_entity_poly.pdbx_strand_id
1 'polypeptide(L)'
;MSLPDYKSPGKQSSAPVQSKSQIVQLNIGGHVFSTTLGTIRKFPNSTLADLLNGSVKRMDSEGRHFIDRNGTYFGYVLEYLRTEKIPTEHLQEVHKEALYYDIKPLVKAIEDTPQFFGETVGRQQFLARVPNYRENLEVIVRVARAEAIASRYSNIIVCVVKTEDDLARYNDSIDSLGTQRHSVVSFGPWKAPASVEDLLDCIKMDIEAKGYKQVTLEEVPAKKLRLTKPSKSAALHIDLCKATSPTDALQYLLNFARKPVEAESVEGVVRILLEHYYKESDNSVRLKIASLLGLLSKTQGFAPDCIVDDAINTLSNEKSHQVLAQLLDTLLIIGTQLPDKIAVIQRLIDVACKHLSSTYFGVRNKCLQLLGCLGTVDKPLSKETDVVPGAQTSPVRDVQSVISDYFQDQDPRVRTAAIKAMLQLHERGMKILQTIYNQACKLLSDDYEQVRSAAVQMVWVLSQLYPESIVPIPSSNEEIRLIDDSFGKICHMVSDGSWVVRVQAAKLLGSMHQVSPHFLEQTLDKKLMSDLRRKRTAHERAKELYTSGEFSSGRRWADDAPKEKVDTSGVNLIDSGACGAFVHGLEDEMYEVRIAAVEALCSLAQSSPSFAEKCLDFLVDMFNDEIEEVRLQSIHVLRQISTHITLREDQLDTVLAVLEDSSRDIREALHELLCYTNVSTKECIQLALLELLKNLTKYPTDRNSVWKCLKFLGARHPTLVLPIVPELLSTHPYFDTPEPDMDDPAYIAVLVLVFNAAKSCPTMPALFSDHTFRHYAYLRDSLSHLVPHLRLPGRKQTASSGLEASGMSSGSLESAQNFLQDSLIRVSALQNLETLGAQELLEFTIRDLQRLGELQTELAGSADFCATYLHCQLLLTKALQEKLWTMAVPLCLKQNAKVSTAVRQILDETYKLEFLYSGLQTQQIATIHNVRLQAKALQLILTARSKRGVDRVLGICEKFLQDVESFQRLFMTELPHFQDSFVEKLLELMPRLTACKPLDLVKILQTTLRQSRFIHLKLPEQIHRASATIIEPTGESDNPLRFTSGLVVALDIDATLEHVQDPQTTVKVQVLYPDGQSHIIHPKPGDFRTPGPGRVRLITQVYLSHSAWTEACQIEVRLLLAYSSSSSKQSASKPAWNESMDGLPTSESCIEGTIHLSKPVKVFIMPKPARR
;
A
#
# COMPACT_ATOMS: atom_id res chain seq x y z
N MET A 1 -39.27 -55.11 -45.97
CA MET A 1 -39.59 -55.32 -47.40
C MET A 1 -39.63 -53.98 -48.11
N SER A 2 -39.00 -53.97 -49.28
CA SER A 2 -38.88 -53.06 -50.44
C SER A 2 -39.93 -51.95 -50.75
N LEU A 3 -39.38 -50.82 -51.28
CA LEU A 3 -39.76 -50.03 -52.52
C LEU A 3 -41.09 -49.23 -52.57
N PRO A 4 -41.28 -48.17 -53.43
CA PRO A 4 -40.86 -48.04 -54.85
C PRO A 4 -40.47 -46.62 -55.41
N ASP A 5 -40.63 -46.46 -56.75
CA ASP A 5 -39.83 -45.81 -57.82
C ASP A 5 -40.34 -44.48 -58.50
N TYR A 6 -39.43 -43.85 -59.29
CA TYR A 6 -39.50 -43.16 -60.63
C TYR A 6 -40.19 -41.78 -60.98
N LYS A 7 -39.33 -40.83 -61.47
CA LYS A 7 -39.32 -39.86 -62.62
C LYS A 7 -40.56 -39.10 -63.23
N SER A 8 -40.48 -37.73 -63.27
CA SER A 8 -40.53 -36.68 -64.37
C SER A 8 -41.56 -36.70 -65.55
N PRO A 9 -41.69 -35.70 -66.50
CA PRO A 9 -41.49 -34.21 -66.58
C PRO A 9 -42.59 -33.42 -67.40
N GLY A 10 -42.45 -32.10 -67.65
CA GLY A 10 -43.19 -31.34 -68.69
C GLY A 10 -42.82 -29.84 -68.79
N LYS A 11 -42.81 -29.23 -69.99
CA LYS A 11 -41.96 -28.08 -70.45
C LYS A 11 -42.79 -26.94 -71.12
N GLN A 12 -42.15 -25.75 -71.29
CA GLN A 12 -42.40 -24.62 -72.26
C GLN A 12 -43.45 -23.53 -71.92
N SER A 13 -43.33 -22.22 -72.24
CA SER A 13 -42.32 -21.39 -72.96
C SER A 13 -42.57 -19.86 -72.78
N SER A 14 -41.57 -19.06 -73.19
CA SER A 14 -41.57 -17.69 -73.76
C SER A 14 -40.95 -16.53 -72.94
N ALA A 15 -39.90 -15.94 -73.53
CA ALA A 15 -39.31 -14.62 -73.29
C ALA A 15 -39.36 -13.87 -74.65
N PRO A 16 -39.20 -12.52 -74.80
CA PRO A 16 -37.93 -11.83 -74.49
C PRO A 16 -37.91 -10.28 -74.20
N VAL A 17 -36.86 -9.83 -73.47
CA VAL A 17 -35.94 -8.67 -73.72
C VAL A 17 -36.39 -7.20 -73.57
N GLN A 18 -35.83 -6.49 -72.55
CA GLN A 18 -35.12 -5.17 -72.62
C GLN A 18 -34.75 -4.66 -71.21
N SER A 19 -33.49 -4.77 -70.74
CA SER A 19 -32.94 -3.88 -69.67
C SER A 19 -31.43 -4.06 -69.32
N LYS A 20 -30.61 -4.72 -70.15
CA LYS A 20 -29.24 -5.13 -69.72
C LYS A 20 -28.22 -3.98 -69.59
N SER A 21 -28.53 -2.76 -70.00
CA SER A 21 -27.56 -1.65 -70.09
C SER A 21 -27.89 -0.41 -69.24
N GLN A 22 -28.86 -0.48 -68.32
CA GLN A 22 -29.13 0.64 -67.40
C GLN A 22 -28.05 0.69 -66.31
N ILE A 23 -27.35 1.82 -66.20
CA ILE A 23 -26.40 2.10 -65.12
C ILE A 23 -27.20 2.46 -63.85
N VAL A 24 -26.79 1.89 -62.72
CA VAL A 24 -27.38 2.10 -61.40
C VAL A 24 -26.27 2.52 -60.44
N GLN A 25 -26.56 3.53 -59.61
CA GLN A 25 -25.69 3.99 -58.54
C GLN A 25 -26.21 3.47 -57.19
N LEU A 26 -25.32 2.84 -56.43
CA LEU A 26 -25.55 2.32 -55.09
C LEU A 26 -24.75 3.15 -54.08
N ASN A 27 -25.34 3.47 -52.95
CA ASN A 27 -24.67 4.03 -51.79
C ASN A 27 -24.74 3.02 -50.65
N ILE A 28 -23.61 2.45 -50.26
CA ILE A 28 -23.51 1.42 -49.23
C ILE A 28 -22.79 2.02 -48.02
N GLY A 29 -23.58 2.48 -47.05
CA GLY A 29 -23.10 3.11 -45.81
C GLY A 29 -22.15 4.29 -46.03
N GLY A 30 -22.32 5.04 -47.12
CA GLY A 30 -21.49 6.19 -47.49
C GLY A 30 -20.54 5.94 -48.68
N HIS A 31 -20.33 4.68 -49.10
CA HIS A 31 -19.51 4.35 -50.26
C HIS A 31 -20.35 4.27 -51.54
N VAL A 32 -19.99 5.06 -52.55
CA VAL A 32 -20.73 5.15 -53.81
C VAL A 32 -20.14 4.18 -54.85
N PHE A 33 -20.97 3.28 -55.35
CA PHE A 33 -20.61 2.32 -56.40
C PHE A 33 -21.49 2.52 -57.63
N SER A 34 -20.89 2.51 -58.82
CA SER A 34 -21.60 2.54 -60.10
C SER A 34 -21.47 1.20 -60.82
N THR A 35 -22.58 0.64 -61.28
CA THR A 35 -22.59 -0.64 -62.02
C THR A 35 -23.81 -0.76 -62.93
N THR A 36 -23.96 -1.85 -63.66
CA THR A 36 -25.15 -2.10 -64.48
C THR A 36 -26.19 -2.91 -63.71
N LEU A 37 -27.45 -2.66 -64.03
CA LEU A 37 -28.58 -3.42 -63.49
C LEU A 37 -28.49 -4.92 -63.85
N GLY A 38 -27.83 -5.26 -64.97
CA GLY A 38 -27.50 -6.64 -65.35
C GLY A 38 -26.46 -7.30 -64.43
N THR A 39 -25.48 -6.54 -63.93
CA THR A 39 -24.47 -7.04 -62.98
C THR A 39 -25.09 -7.35 -61.62
N ILE A 40 -25.96 -6.46 -61.12
CA ILE A 40 -26.62 -6.66 -59.81
C ILE A 40 -27.65 -7.81 -59.88
N ARG A 41 -28.37 -7.93 -61.00
CA ARG A 41 -29.34 -9.02 -61.22
C ARG A 41 -28.72 -10.34 -61.68
N LYS A 42 -27.39 -10.45 -61.70
CA LYS A 42 -26.71 -11.66 -62.20
C LYS A 42 -27.15 -12.92 -61.45
N PHE A 43 -27.37 -12.81 -60.14
CA PHE A 43 -27.97 -13.86 -59.33
C PHE A 43 -29.36 -13.42 -58.89
N PRO A 44 -30.43 -13.88 -59.56
CA PRO A 44 -31.80 -13.39 -59.34
C PRO A 44 -32.36 -13.73 -57.96
N ASN A 45 -31.76 -14.69 -57.25
CA ASN A 45 -32.16 -15.11 -55.90
C ASN A 45 -31.33 -14.42 -54.80
N SER A 46 -30.53 -13.40 -55.14
CA SER A 46 -29.73 -12.63 -54.18
C SER A 46 -30.54 -11.47 -53.63
N THR A 47 -30.28 -11.05 -52.40
CA THR A 47 -30.98 -9.91 -51.80
C THR A 47 -30.70 -8.61 -52.55
N LEU A 48 -29.54 -8.50 -53.21
CA LEU A 48 -29.19 -7.39 -54.11
C LEU A 48 -30.12 -7.28 -55.33
N ALA A 49 -30.55 -8.42 -55.89
CA ALA A 49 -31.50 -8.43 -57.01
C ALA A 49 -32.92 -8.06 -56.54
N ASP A 50 -33.32 -8.53 -55.35
CA ASP A 50 -34.63 -8.24 -54.76
C ASP A 50 -34.77 -6.76 -54.34
N LEU A 51 -33.71 -6.17 -53.78
CA LEU A 51 -33.67 -4.76 -53.37
C LEU A 51 -33.93 -3.77 -54.53
N LEU A 52 -33.64 -4.17 -55.77
CA LEU A 52 -33.92 -3.38 -56.98
C LEU A 52 -35.28 -3.69 -57.63
N ASN A 53 -35.94 -4.78 -57.23
CA ASN A 53 -37.25 -5.20 -57.74
C ASN A 53 -38.40 -4.84 -56.77
N GLY A 54 -38.11 -4.63 -55.49
CA GLY A 54 -39.09 -4.29 -54.46
C GLY A 54 -39.73 -2.90 -54.63
N SER A 55 -40.96 -2.76 -54.14
CA SER A 55 -41.79 -1.55 -54.23
C SER A 55 -41.34 -0.37 -53.35
N VAL A 56 -40.30 -0.53 -52.52
CA VAL A 56 -39.78 0.51 -51.61
C VAL A 56 -38.30 0.78 -51.90
N LYS A 57 -38.02 1.82 -52.70
CA LYS A 57 -36.65 2.29 -52.98
C LYS A 57 -36.21 3.28 -51.92
N ARG A 58 -35.32 2.89 -50.99
CA ARG A 58 -34.60 3.86 -50.15
C ARG A 58 -33.54 4.53 -51.02
N MET A 59 -33.69 5.83 -51.25
CA MET A 59 -32.73 6.64 -52.00
C MET A 59 -32.10 7.68 -51.07
N ASP A 60 -30.83 8.00 -51.30
CA ASP A 60 -30.17 9.12 -50.60
C ASP A 60 -30.57 10.49 -51.20
N SER A 61 -30.05 11.58 -50.63
CA SER A 61 -30.34 12.95 -51.08
C SER A 61 -29.92 13.25 -52.53
N GLU A 62 -29.11 12.39 -53.14
CA GLU A 62 -28.65 12.48 -54.52
C GLU A 62 -29.37 11.47 -55.46
N GLY A 63 -30.38 10.75 -54.96
CA GLY A 63 -31.20 9.82 -55.75
C GLY A 63 -30.55 8.45 -55.98
N ARG A 64 -29.50 8.08 -55.23
CA ARG A 64 -28.81 6.78 -55.35
C ARG A 64 -29.45 5.75 -54.42
N HIS A 65 -29.45 4.47 -54.81
CA HIS A 65 -30.03 3.40 -53.98
C HIS A 65 -29.19 3.19 -52.71
N PHE A 66 -29.78 3.45 -51.54
CA PHE A 66 -29.07 3.39 -50.27
C PHE A 66 -29.25 2.03 -49.56
N ILE A 67 -28.13 1.44 -49.15
CA ILE A 67 -28.05 0.25 -48.31
C ILE A 67 -27.28 0.63 -47.04
N ASP A 68 -27.93 0.44 -45.89
CA ASP A 68 -27.36 0.75 -44.58
C ASP A 68 -26.41 -0.38 -44.12
N ARG A 69 -25.22 -0.43 -44.73
CA ARG A 69 -24.19 -1.46 -44.53
C ARG A 69 -22.81 -0.86 -44.78
N ASN A 70 -21.75 -1.39 -44.16
CA ASN A 70 -20.39 -0.92 -44.43
C ASN A 70 -19.94 -1.27 -45.86
N GLY A 71 -19.64 -0.27 -46.69
CA GLY A 71 -19.24 -0.46 -48.08
C GLY A 71 -17.81 -0.93 -48.32
N THR A 72 -16.95 -1.01 -47.30
CA THR A 72 -15.50 -1.31 -47.42
C THR A 72 -15.21 -2.55 -48.28
N TYR A 73 -15.92 -3.67 -48.06
CA TYR A 73 -15.66 -4.94 -48.76
C TYR A 73 -16.64 -5.22 -49.91
N PHE A 74 -17.61 -4.32 -50.14
CA PHE A 74 -18.59 -4.50 -51.21
C PHE A 74 -17.95 -4.47 -52.61
N GLY A 75 -16.82 -3.77 -52.77
CA GLY A 75 -16.08 -3.75 -54.04
C GLY A 75 -15.71 -5.15 -54.54
N TYR A 76 -15.29 -6.05 -53.64
CA TYR A 76 -14.96 -7.44 -53.99
C TYR A 76 -16.20 -8.26 -54.37
N VAL A 77 -17.31 -8.05 -53.67
CA VAL A 77 -18.61 -8.66 -54.00
C VAL A 77 -19.05 -8.21 -55.40
N LEU A 78 -18.94 -6.92 -55.69
CA LEU A 78 -19.29 -6.35 -56.98
C LEU A 78 -18.38 -6.85 -58.12
N GLU A 79 -17.09 -7.01 -57.85
CA GLU A 79 -16.13 -7.54 -58.81
C GLU A 79 -16.36 -9.02 -59.10
N TYR A 80 -16.77 -9.81 -58.09
CA TYR A 80 -17.24 -11.18 -58.32
C TYR A 80 -18.50 -11.21 -59.19
N LEU A 81 -19.47 -10.32 -58.98
CA LEU A 81 -20.64 -10.20 -59.85
C LEU A 81 -20.24 -9.85 -61.29
N ARG A 82 -19.13 -9.13 -61.51
CA ARG A 82 -18.63 -8.81 -62.86
C ARG A 82 -17.87 -9.98 -63.49
N THR A 83 -16.97 -10.60 -62.75
CA THR A 83 -15.92 -11.49 -63.30
C THR A 83 -16.05 -12.97 -62.91
N GLU A 84 -16.86 -13.28 -61.90
CA GLU A 84 -16.94 -14.60 -61.23
C GLU A 84 -15.62 -15.08 -60.62
N LYS A 85 -14.64 -14.18 -60.48
CA LYS A 85 -13.37 -14.49 -59.82
C LYS A 85 -13.47 -14.19 -58.33
N ILE A 86 -13.05 -15.14 -57.53
CA ILE A 86 -12.97 -15.03 -56.07
C ILE A 86 -11.82 -14.05 -55.73
N PRO A 87 -12.01 -13.13 -54.77
CA PRO A 87 -10.91 -12.28 -54.31
C PRO A 87 -9.78 -13.10 -53.68
N THR A 88 -8.54 -12.64 -53.83
CA THR A 88 -7.34 -13.27 -53.21
C THR A 88 -7.03 -12.71 -51.82
N GLU A 89 -7.66 -11.60 -51.44
CA GLU A 89 -7.46 -10.88 -50.18
C GLU A 89 -8.81 -10.68 -49.48
N HIS A 90 -8.80 -10.54 -48.14
CA HIS A 90 -9.99 -10.29 -47.31
C HIS A 90 -11.13 -11.32 -47.47
N LEU A 91 -10.79 -12.60 -47.71
CA LEU A 91 -11.74 -13.69 -47.96
C LEU A 91 -12.80 -13.84 -46.84
N GLN A 92 -12.44 -13.66 -45.57
CA GLN A 92 -13.37 -13.78 -44.45
C GLN A 92 -14.40 -12.65 -44.41
N GLU A 93 -13.97 -11.41 -44.64
CA GLU A 93 -14.84 -10.25 -44.67
C GLU A 93 -15.76 -10.30 -45.90
N VAL A 94 -15.25 -10.77 -47.04
CA VAL A 94 -16.06 -10.97 -48.25
C VAL A 94 -17.04 -12.14 -48.08
N HIS A 95 -16.69 -13.22 -47.37
CA HIS A 95 -17.64 -14.30 -47.05
C HIS A 95 -18.83 -13.81 -46.23
N LYS A 96 -18.60 -12.97 -45.22
CA LYS A 96 -19.66 -12.33 -44.42
C LYS A 96 -20.59 -11.46 -45.28
N GLU A 97 -20.03 -10.68 -46.20
CA GLU A 97 -20.83 -9.86 -47.11
C GLU A 97 -21.56 -10.72 -48.16
N ALA A 98 -20.95 -11.79 -48.67
CA ALA A 98 -21.59 -12.72 -49.59
C ALA A 98 -22.80 -13.44 -48.95
N LEU A 99 -22.71 -13.79 -47.67
CA LEU A 99 -23.82 -14.32 -46.87
C LEU A 99 -24.94 -13.28 -46.70
N TYR A 100 -24.58 -12.04 -46.37
CA TYR A 100 -25.56 -10.96 -46.20
C TYR A 100 -26.32 -10.64 -47.49
N TYR A 101 -25.62 -10.62 -48.63
CA TYR A 101 -26.23 -10.39 -49.95
C TYR A 101 -26.89 -11.63 -50.57
N ASP A 102 -26.88 -12.78 -49.87
CA ASP A 102 -27.33 -14.11 -50.33
C ASP A 102 -26.77 -14.51 -51.71
N ILE A 103 -25.48 -14.26 -51.93
CA ILE A 103 -24.78 -14.66 -53.16
C ILE A 103 -24.20 -16.06 -52.97
N LYS A 104 -25.08 -17.07 -52.98
CA LYS A 104 -24.73 -18.48 -52.72
C LYS A 104 -23.53 -19.01 -53.52
N PRO A 105 -23.35 -18.67 -54.82
CA PRO A 105 -22.18 -19.10 -55.57
C PRO A 105 -20.86 -18.54 -55.04
N LEU A 106 -20.85 -17.30 -54.55
CA LEU A 106 -19.67 -16.67 -53.94
C LEU A 106 -19.37 -17.31 -52.58
N VAL A 107 -20.40 -17.53 -51.76
CA VAL A 107 -20.27 -18.21 -50.46
C VAL A 107 -19.62 -19.58 -50.65
N LYS A 108 -20.16 -20.40 -51.56
CA LYS A 108 -19.63 -21.72 -51.86
C LYS A 108 -18.21 -21.67 -52.43
N ALA A 109 -17.96 -20.75 -53.35
CA ALA A 109 -16.64 -20.59 -53.96
C ALA A 109 -15.56 -20.22 -52.93
N ILE A 110 -15.89 -19.38 -51.93
CA ILE A 110 -14.99 -19.04 -50.82
C ILE A 110 -14.82 -20.24 -49.87
N GLU A 111 -15.88 -20.99 -49.57
CA GLU A 111 -15.80 -22.18 -48.70
C GLU A 111 -14.97 -23.32 -49.30
N ASP A 112 -14.93 -23.43 -50.64
CA ASP A 112 -14.14 -24.43 -51.38
C ASP A 112 -12.66 -24.02 -51.54
N THR A 113 -12.26 -22.80 -51.14
CA THR A 113 -10.85 -22.35 -51.21
C THR A 113 -9.99 -23.08 -50.16
N PRO A 114 -8.75 -23.51 -50.48
CA PRO A 114 -7.89 -24.23 -49.52
C PRO A 114 -7.64 -23.50 -48.20
N GLN A 115 -7.55 -22.17 -48.25
CA GLN A 115 -7.39 -21.31 -47.06
C GLN A 115 -8.61 -21.42 -46.13
N PHE A 116 -9.83 -21.26 -46.66
CA PHE A 116 -11.06 -21.30 -45.86
C PHE A 116 -11.41 -22.73 -45.42
N PHE A 117 -11.19 -23.73 -46.27
CA PHE A 117 -11.43 -25.14 -45.97
C PHE A 117 -10.46 -25.66 -44.88
N GLY A 118 -9.16 -25.33 -44.99
CA GLY A 118 -8.16 -25.66 -43.98
C GLY A 118 -8.43 -24.99 -42.63
N GLU A 119 -8.80 -23.71 -42.65
CA GLU A 119 -9.09 -22.91 -41.45
C GLU A 119 -10.42 -23.25 -40.79
N THR A 120 -11.45 -23.66 -41.54
CA THR A 120 -12.79 -23.92 -41.00
C THR A 120 -13.02 -25.39 -40.69
N VAL A 121 -12.61 -26.32 -41.57
CA VAL A 121 -12.88 -27.76 -41.41
C VAL A 121 -11.67 -28.47 -40.81
N GLY A 122 -10.47 -28.23 -41.32
CA GLY A 122 -9.23 -28.84 -40.83
C GLY A 122 -8.93 -28.47 -39.38
N ARG A 123 -8.97 -27.17 -39.08
CA ARG A 123 -8.80 -26.64 -37.71
C ARG A 123 -9.87 -27.15 -36.75
N GLN A 124 -11.15 -27.13 -37.13
CA GLN A 124 -12.22 -27.62 -36.23
C GLN A 124 -12.10 -29.12 -35.94
N GLN A 125 -11.73 -29.94 -36.92
CA GLN A 125 -11.47 -31.37 -36.71
C GLN A 125 -10.24 -31.60 -35.82
N PHE A 126 -9.22 -30.75 -35.92
CA PHE A 126 -8.06 -30.77 -35.04
C PHE A 126 -8.44 -30.41 -33.60
N LEU A 127 -9.08 -29.26 -33.40
CA LEU A 127 -9.50 -28.75 -32.09
C LEU A 127 -10.47 -29.70 -31.39
N ALA A 128 -11.35 -30.39 -32.14
CA ALA A 128 -12.24 -31.42 -31.59
C ALA A 128 -11.49 -32.64 -31.02
N ARG A 129 -10.22 -32.85 -31.42
CA ARG A 129 -9.35 -33.93 -30.92
C ARG A 129 -8.39 -33.45 -29.81
N VAL A 130 -8.41 -32.17 -29.46
CA VAL A 130 -7.68 -31.61 -28.32
C VAL A 130 -8.62 -31.61 -27.11
N PRO A 131 -8.29 -32.36 -26.03
CA PRO A 131 -9.12 -32.39 -24.83
C PRO A 131 -9.34 -31.00 -24.25
N ASN A 132 -10.57 -30.71 -23.84
CA ASN A 132 -10.97 -29.52 -23.08
C ASN A 132 -10.58 -28.18 -23.72
N TYR A 133 -10.35 -28.13 -25.04
CA TYR A 133 -9.84 -26.93 -25.72
C TYR A 133 -10.70 -25.68 -25.46
N ARG A 134 -12.03 -25.81 -25.60
CA ARG A 134 -12.97 -24.68 -25.39
C ARG A 134 -13.02 -24.22 -23.95
N GLU A 135 -13.04 -25.16 -23.01
CA GLU A 135 -13.07 -24.89 -21.56
C GLU A 135 -11.78 -24.20 -21.12
N ASN A 136 -10.63 -24.69 -21.58
CA ASN A 136 -9.32 -24.10 -21.30
C ASN A 136 -9.20 -22.69 -21.89
N LEU A 137 -9.70 -22.46 -23.11
CA LEU A 137 -9.73 -21.12 -23.72
C LEU A 137 -10.64 -20.15 -22.94
N GLU A 138 -11.76 -20.62 -22.39
CA GLU A 138 -12.61 -19.82 -21.50
C GLU A 138 -11.92 -19.50 -20.17
N VAL A 139 -11.18 -20.44 -19.60
CA VAL A 139 -10.35 -20.22 -18.41
C VAL A 139 -9.30 -19.14 -18.68
N ILE A 140 -8.58 -19.21 -19.81
CA ILE A 140 -7.61 -18.17 -20.21
C ILE A 140 -8.29 -16.80 -20.22
N VAL A 141 -9.44 -16.67 -20.90
CA VAL A 141 -10.12 -15.37 -21.03
C VAL A 141 -10.66 -14.86 -19.69
N ARG A 142 -11.19 -15.76 -18.84
CA ARG A 142 -11.71 -15.39 -17.53
C ARG A 142 -10.61 -14.91 -16.60
N VAL A 143 -9.47 -15.59 -16.59
CA VAL A 143 -8.31 -15.19 -15.80
C VAL A 143 -7.70 -13.90 -16.35
N ALA A 144 -7.61 -13.76 -17.67
CA ALA A 144 -7.11 -12.54 -18.30
C ALA A 144 -7.95 -11.32 -17.93
N ARG A 145 -9.29 -11.46 -17.89
CA ARG A 145 -10.20 -10.40 -17.45
C ARG A 145 -10.01 -10.05 -15.98
N ALA A 146 -9.86 -11.06 -15.12
CA ALA A 146 -9.67 -10.84 -13.68
C ALA A 146 -8.36 -10.09 -13.39
N GLU A 147 -7.25 -10.49 -14.02
CA GLU A 147 -5.95 -9.82 -13.85
C GLU A 147 -5.92 -8.43 -14.51
N ALA A 148 -6.52 -8.27 -15.70
CA ALA A 148 -6.53 -6.99 -16.41
C ALA A 148 -7.34 -5.89 -15.70
N ILE A 149 -8.29 -6.23 -14.82
CA ILE A 149 -9.01 -5.24 -13.99
C ILE A 149 -8.05 -4.49 -13.06
N ALA A 150 -7.02 -5.17 -12.55
CA ALA A 150 -6.03 -4.56 -11.66
C ALA A 150 -4.88 -3.88 -12.44
N SER A 151 -4.43 -4.48 -13.54
CA SER A 151 -3.13 -4.15 -14.15
C SER A 151 -3.17 -3.69 -15.62
N ARG A 152 -4.36 -3.59 -16.25
CA ARG A 152 -4.56 -3.29 -17.70
C ARG A 152 -3.93 -4.28 -18.70
N TYR A 153 -3.13 -5.24 -18.25
CA TYR A 153 -2.59 -6.38 -18.99
C TYR A 153 -2.62 -7.64 -18.10
N SER A 154 -2.46 -8.83 -18.69
CA SER A 154 -2.45 -10.11 -17.97
C SER A 154 -1.33 -11.00 -18.51
N ASN A 155 -0.67 -11.74 -17.62
CA ASN A 155 0.45 -12.62 -17.94
C ASN A 155 0.05 -14.08 -17.65
N ILE A 156 -0.53 -14.74 -18.65
CA ILE A 156 -1.01 -16.12 -18.56
C ILE A 156 0.01 -17.06 -19.19
N ILE A 157 0.40 -18.09 -18.44
CA ILE A 157 1.30 -19.13 -18.93
C ILE A 157 0.45 -20.23 -19.57
N VAL A 158 0.62 -20.45 -20.87
CA VAL A 158 -0.03 -21.56 -21.57
C VAL A 158 0.95 -22.72 -21.63
N CYS A 159 0.61 -23.83 -20.98
CA CYS A 159 1.40 -25.05 -21.06
C CYS A 159 0.82 -25.96 -22.14
N VAL A 160 1.63 -26.36 -23.10
CA VAL A 160 1.20 -27.27 -24.17
C VAL A 160 1.93 -28.59 -24.03
N VAL A 161 1.15 -29.67 -23.85
CA VAL A 161 1.65 -31.01 -23.58
C VAL A 161 1.30 -31.90 -24.77
N LYS A 162 2.30 -32.27 -25.58
CA LYS A 162 2.06 -33.06 -26.80
C LYS A 162 1.89 -34.55 -26.51
N THR A 163 2.72 -35.12 -25.65
CA THR A 163 2.74 -36.55 -25.35
C THR A 163 2.45 -36.85 -23.88
N GLU A 164 2.03 -38.08 -23.56
CA GLU A 164 1.84 -38.50 -22.16
C GLU A 164 3.14 -38.47 -21.35
N ASP A 165 4.30 -38.65 -22.01
CA ASP A 165 5.62 -38.54 -21.38
C ASP A 165 5.96 -37.07 -21.01
N ASP A 166 5.50 -36.10 -21.81
CA ASP A 166 5.63 -34.67 -21.51
C ASP A 166 4.74 -34.28 -20.33
N LEU A 167 3.56 -34.88 -20.20
CA LEU A 167 2.66 -34.66 -19.07
C LEU A 167 3.30 -35.15 -17.76
N ALA A 168 3.99 -36.29 -17.79
CA ALA A 168 4.70 -36.81 -16.64
C ALA A 168 5.85 -35.90 -16.21
N ARG A 169 6.63 -35.37 -17.16
CA ARG A 169 7.71 -34.39 -16.90
C ARG A 169 7.17 -33.07 -16.36
N TYR A 170 6.06 -32.59 -16.91
CA TYR A 170 5.37 -31.38 -16.45
C TYR A 170 4.83 -31.53 -15.03
N ASN A 171 4.14 -32.62 -14.72
CA ASN A 171 3.62 -32.87 -13.37
C ASN A 171 4.76 -33.00 -12.35
N ASP A 172 5.87 -33.66 -12.71
CA ASP A 172 7.07 -33.70 -11.86
C ASP A 172 7.72 -32.31 -11.66
N SER A 173 7.66 -31.43 -12.67
CA SER A 173 8.18 -30.05 -12.59
C SER A 173 7.28 -29.14 -11.75
N ILE A 174 5.96 -29.24 -11.90
CA ILE A 174 4.97 -28.51 -11.09
C ILE A 174 5.00 -28.97 -9.63
N ASP A 175 5.10 -30.27 -9.37
CA ASP A 175 5.21 -30.78 -8.00
C ASP A 175 6.54 -30.38 -7.31
N SER A 176 7.57 -30.01 -8.09
CA SER A 176 8.86 -29.53 -7.57
C SER A 176 8.90 -28.01 -7.27
N LEU A 177 7.97 -27.26 -7.89
CA LEU A 177 7.69 -25.84 -7.66
C LEU A 177 6.54 -25.73 -6.65
N GLY A 178 6.86 -25.86 -5.37
CA GLY A 178 5.90 -25.59 -4.30
C GLY A 178 5.24 -24.21 -4.48
N THR A 179 3.91 -24.22 -4.55
CA THR A 179 3.05 -23.08 -4.22
C THR A 179 3.13 -21.79 -5.05
N GLN A 180 3.42 -21.87 -6.35
CA GLN A 180 3.03 -20.81 -7.29
C GLN A 180 2.08 -21.33 -8.36
N ARG A 181 0.78 -21.26 -8.09
CA ARG A 181 -0.21 -21.26 -9.18
C ARG A 181 -0.15 -19.89 -9.84
N HIS A 182 0.86 -19.70 -10.68
CA HIS A 182 0.61 -18.89 -11.87
C HIS A 182 -0.66 -19.42 -12.55
N SER A 183 -1.37 -18.55 -13.22
CA SER A 183 -2.54 -18.86 -14.05
C SER A 183 -2.14 -19.75 -15.23
N VAL A 184 -1.68 -20.98 -14.95
CA VAL A 184 -1.19 -21.93 -15.94
C VAL A 184 -2.38 -22.69 -16.48
N VAL A 185 -2.65 -22.54 -17.78
CA VAL A 185 -3.68 -23.32 -18.47
C VAL A 185 -2.99 -24.34 -19.36
N SER A 186 -3.26 -25.62 -19.12
CA SER A 186 -2.63 -26.73 -19.84
C SER A 186 -3.50 -27.26 -20.97
N PHE A 187 -2.91 -27.49 -22.14
CA PHE A 187 -3.56 -28.15 -23.28
C PHE A 187 -2.87 -29.46 -23.62
N GLY A 188 -3.64 -30.54 -23.73
CA GLY A 188 -3.16 -31.87 -24.08
C GLY A 188 -3.21 -32.88 -22.92
N PRO A 189 -2.70 -34.11 -23.11
CA PRO A 189 -2.10 -34.63 -24.34
C PRO A 189 -3.13 -34.91 -25.45
N TRP A 190 -2.74 -34.76 -26.72
CA TRP A 190 -3.60 -35.04 -27.88
C TRP A 190 -2.91 -35.92 -28.91
N LYS A 191 -3.66 -36.84 -29.53
CA LYS A 191 -3.14 -37.84 -30.47
C LYS A 191 -3.22 -37.43 -31.96
N ALA A 192 -3.54 -36.17 -32.25
CA ALA A 192 -3.65 -35.67 -33.64
C ALA A 192 -2.25 -35.38 -34.26
N PRO A 193 -2.10 -35.41 -35.61
CA PRO A 193 -0.82 -35.18 -36.28
C PRO A 193 -0.30 -33.72 -36.18
N ALA A 194 -1.16 -32.76 -35.85
CA ALA A 194 -0.79 -31.35 -35.70
C ALA A 194 0.21 -31.11 -34.55
N SER A 195 1.13 -30.19 -34.78
CA SER A 195 2.26 -29.79 -33.92
C SER A 195 1.83 -28.93 -32.72
N VAL A 196 2.77 -28.60 -31.85
CA VAL A 196 2.55 -27.69 -30.71
C VAL A 196 2.32 -26.27 -31.22
N GLU A 197 3.08 -25.89 -32.24
CA GLU A 197 3.00 -24.61 -32.94
C GLU A 197 1.60 -24.42 -33.55
N ASP A 198 1.05 -25.45 -34.21
CA ASP A 198 -0.30 -25.40 -34.77
C ASP A 198 -1.38 -25.13 -33.70
N LEU A 199 -1.20 -25.67 -32.49
CA LEU A 199 -2.13 -25.45 -31.38
C LEU A 199 -2.00 -24.03 -30.81
N LEU A 200 -0.78 -23.53 -30.68
CA LEU A 200 -0.51 -22.17 -30.20
C LEU A 200 -1.09 -21.13 -31.17
N ASP A 201 -0.95 -21.34 -32.48
CA ASP A 201 -1.56 -20.49 -33.50
C ASP A 201 -3.09 -20.52 -33.41
N CYS A 202 -3.70 -21.70 -33.20
CA CYS A 202 -5.14 -21.79 -32.98
C CYS A 202 -5.60 -21.01 -31.73
N ILE A 203 -4.87 -21.12 -30.61
CA ILE A 203 -5.18 -20.41 -29.37
C ILE A 203 -5.07 -18.89 -29.58
N LYS A 204 -4.00 -18.44 -30.25
CA LYS A 204 -3.79 -17.03 -30.58
C LYS A 204 -4.94 -16.48 -31.41
N MET A 205 -5.31 -17.16 -32.50
CA MET A 205 -6.41 -16.73 -33.37
C MET A 205 -7.75 -16.63 -32.63
N ASP A 206 -8.05 -17.58 -31.73
CA ASP A 206 -9.32 -17.55 -30.97
C ASP A 206 -9.34 -16.49 -29.85
N ILE A 207 -8.17 -16.17 -29.28
CA ILE A 207 -8.01 -15.05 -28.32
C ILE A 207 -8.17 -13.71 -29.05
N GLU A 208 -7.54 -13.55 -30.22
CA GLU A 208 -7.66 -12.37 -31.07
C GLU A 208 -9.10 -12.16 -31.56
N ALA A 209 -9.79 -13.24 -31.95
CA ALA A 209 -11.20 -13.22 -32.32
C ALA A 209 -12.13 -12.76 -31.17
N LYS A 210 -11.71 -12.93 -29.90
CA LYS A 210 -12.40 -12.42 -28.71
C LYS A 210 -12.03 -10.98 -28.35
N GLY A 211 -11.21 -10.30 -29.15
CA GLY A 211 -10.86 -8.88 -29.01
C GLY A 211 -9.59 -8.57 -28.21
N TYR A 212 -8.74 -9.57 -27.93
CA TYR A 212 -7.50 -9.42 -27.17
C TYR A 212 -6.28 -9.30 -28.09
N LYS A 213 -5.29 -8.46 -27.74
CA LYS A 213 -4.02 -8.33 -28.48
C LYS A 213 -2.87 -8.96 -27.68
N GLN A 214 -2.11 -9.86 -28.29
CA GLN A 214 -0.96 -10.54 -27.68
C GLN A 214 0.37 -9.89 -28.12
N VAL A 215 1.35 -9.78 -27.21
CA VAL A 215 2.74 -9.40 -27.51
C VAL A 215 3.62 -10.59 -27.13
N THR A 216 4.17 -11.32 -28.11
CA THR A 216 5.10 -12.44 -27.89
C THR A 216 6.53 -11.94 -27.73
N LEU A 217 7.21 -12.33 -26.64
CA LEU A 217 8.66 -12.21 -26.47
C LEU A 217 9.32 -13.47 -27.03
N GLU A 218 10.05 -13.36 -28.15
CA GLU A 218 10.83 -14.46 -28.71
C GLU A 218 12.16 -14.64 -27.95
N GLU A 219 12.37 -15.81 -27.35
CA GLU A 219 13.68 -16.23 -26.83
C GLU A 219 14.48 -16.94 -27.94
N VAL A 220 15.66 -16.42 -28.27
CA VAL A 220 16.59 -17.00 -29.26
C VAL A 220 17.40 -18.15 -28.64
N PRO A 221 17.57 -19.31 -29.30
CA PRO A 221 18.29 -20.44 -28.73
C PRO A 221 19.81 -20.27 -28.84
N ALA A 222 20.51 -20.49 -27.72
CA ALA A 222 21.95 -20.34 -27.58
C ALA A 222 22.75 -21.50 -28.23
N LYS A 223 23.88 -21.18 -28.88
CA LYS A 223 24.98 -22.12 -29.20
C LYS A 223 26.32 -21.61 -28.64
N LYS A 224 27.03 -22.51 -27.93
CA LYS A 224 28.44 -22.44 -27.45
C LYS A 224 29.41 -22.37 -28.67
N LEU A 225 30.67 -21.90 -28.66
CA LEU A 225 31.76 -21.70 -27.68
C LEU A 225 32.94 -20.99 -28.41
N ARG A 226 33.69 -20.04 -27.81
CA ARG A 226 35.18 -20.00 -27.75
C ARG A 226 35.71 -18.84 -26.89
N LEU A 227 36.76 -19.10 -26.11
CA LEU A 227 37.40 -18.23 -25.12
C LEU A 227 38.59 -17.44 -25.70
N THR A 228 38.75 -16.18 -25.26
CA THR A 228 40.03 -15.56 -24.81
C THR A 228 39.72 -14.35 -23.89
N LYS A 229 40.45 -14.19 -22.77
CA LYS A 229 40.30 -13.14 -21.74
C LYS A 229 40.95 -11.81 -22.16
N PRO A 230 40.31 -10.66 -21.90
CA PRO A 230 40.70 -9.76 -20.79
C PRO A 230 39.55 -9.54 -19.80
N SER A 231 39.81 -8.85 -18.67
CA SER A 231 38.91 -8.65 -17.52
C SER A 231 37.43 -8.38 -17.88
N LYS A 232 36.59 -9.39 -17.66
CA LYS A 232 35.16 -9.42 -18.01
C LYS A 232 34.26 -8.80 -16.94
N SER A 233 34.44 -7.54 -16.56
CA SER A 233 33.40 -6.90 -15.72
C SER A 233 32.88 -5.62 -16.36
N ALA A 234 33.71 -4.60 -16.56
CA ALA A 234 33.25 -3.31 -17.11
C ALA A 234 32.64 -3.40 -18.54
N ALA A 235 33.22 -4.21 -19.43
CA ALA A 235 32.75 -4.34 -20.82
C ALA A 235 31.45 -5.15 -20.99
N LEU A 236 31.03 -5.91 -19.96
CA LEU A 236 29.75 -6.64 -19.99
C LEU A 236 28.56 -5.74 -19.68
N HIS A 237 28.79 -4.60 -19.02
CA HIS A 237 27.73 -3.72 -18.57
C HIS A 237 27.28 -2.73 -19.66
N ILE A 238 28.18 -2.29 -20.54
CA ILE A 238 27.92 -1.25 -21.54
C ILE A 238 28.60 -1.58 -22.87
N ASP A 239 27.80 -1.79 -23.92
CA ASP A 239 28.27 -2.15 -25.28
C ASP A 239 28.12 -0.98 -26.26
N LEU A 240 28.58 0.21 -25.87
CA LEU A 240 28.46 1.45 -26.65
C LEU A 240 29.19 1.39 -28.00
N CYS A 241 30.20 0.52 -28.14
CA CYS A 241 30.95 0.34 -29.37
C CYS A 241 30.10 -0.24 -30.53
N LYS A 242 28.90 -0.78 -30.24
CA LYS A 242 27.95 -1.30 -31.24
C LYS A 242 26.94 -0.26 -31.72
N ALA A 243 26.88 0.91 -31.08
CA ALA A 243 25.95 1.95 -31.47
C ALA A 243 26.39 2.57 -32.80
N THR A 244 25.53 2.48 -33.82
CA THR A 244 25.75 3.10 -35.13
C THR A 244 25.11 4.48 -35.25
N SER A 245 24.18 4.80 -34.36
CA SER A 245 23.52 6.11 -34.28
C SER A 245 23.46 6.63 -32.84
N PRO A 246 23.35 7.96 -32.63
CA PRO A 246 23.16 8.55 -31.31
C PRO A 246 21.89 8.04 -30.59
N THR A 247 20.84 7.71 -31.35
CA THR A 247 19.60 7.11 -30.82
C THR A 247 19.87 5.73 -30.23
N ASP A 248 20.66 4.90 -30.93
CA ASP A 248 21.04 3.57 -30.45
C ASP A 248 21.91 3.70 -29.19
N ALA A 249 22.88 4.63 -29.19
CA ALA A 249 23.71 4.91 -28.03
C ALA A 249 22.87 5.31 -26.82
N LEU A 250 21.90 6.21 -26.99
CA LEU A 250 20.99 6.63 -25.93
C LEU A 250 20.14 5.46 -25.40
N GLN A 251 19.64 4.58 -26.27
CA GLN A 251 18.88 3.39 -25.86
C GLN A 251 19.74 2.42 -25.05
N TYR A 252 21.00 2.22 -25.43
CA TYR A 252 21.95 1.42 -24.63
C TYR A 252 22.20 2.05 -23.26
N LEU A 253 22.38 3.37 -23.18
CA LEU A 253 22.56 4.09 -21.92
C LEU A 253 21.32 4.04 -21.01
N LEU A 254 20.12 4.13 -21.58
CA LEU A 254 18.86 4.02 -20.83
C LEU A 254 18.63 2.60 -20.30
N ASN A 255 18.96 1.58 -21.10
CA ASN A 255 18.91 0.18 -20.67
C ASN A 255 19.95 -0.11 -19.59
N PHE A 256 21.15 0.49 -19.71
CA PHE A 256 22.19 0.38 -18.69
C PHE A 256 21.77 1.03 -17.37
N ALA A 257 21.13 2.20 -17.41
CA ALA A 257 20.64 2.91 -16.21
C ALA A 257 19.66 2.11 -15.34
N ARG A 258 19.15 0.97 -15.81
CA ARG A 258 18.23 0.09 -15.07
C ARG A 258 18.92 -1.12 -14.44
N LYS A 259 20.21 -1.34 -14.73
CA LYS A 259 20.97 -2.50 -14.27
C LYS A 259 21.85 -2.13 -13.08
N PRO A 260 21.91 -2.95 -12.02
CA PRO A 260 22.86 -2.73 -10.94
C PRO A 260 24.30 -2.93 -11.43
N VAL A 261 25.22 -2.14 -10.86
CA VAL A 261 26.66 -2.21 -11.16
C VAL A 261 27.40 -2.55 -9.87
N GLU A 262 28.33 -3.50 -9.97
CA GLU A 262 29.21 -3.88 -8.86
C GLU A 262 30.26 -2.79 -8.61
N ALA A 263 30.57 -2.50 -7.34
CA ALA A 263 31.50 -1.43 -6.95
C ALA A 263 32.87 -1.53 -7.63
N GLU A 264 33.42 -2.75 -7.76
CA GLU A 264 34.72 -3.02 -8.40
C GLU A 264 34.76 -2.69 -9.90
N SER A 265 33.60 -2.60 -10.54
CA SER A 265 33.47 -2.36 -11.98
C SER A 265 33.21 -0.91 -12.34
N VAL A 266 32.87 -0.05 -11.36
CA VAL A 266 32.44 1.33 -11.58
C VAL A 266 33.51 2.16 -12.28
N GLU A 267 34.77 2.12 -11.83
CA GLU A 267 35.87 2.90 -12.40
C GLU A 267 36.10 2.55 -13.89
N GLY A 268 36.06 1.26 -14.21
CA GLY A 268 36.17 0.79 -15.59
C GLY A 268 35.02 1.26 -16.47
N VAL A 269 33.79 1.28 -15.93
CA VAL A 269 32.59 1.77 -16.64
C VAL A 269 32.66 3.29 -16.84
N VAL A 270 33.08 4.05 -15.84
CA VAL A 270 33.26 5.52 -15.93
C VAL A 270 34.25 5.88 -17.04
N ARG A 271 35.38 5.17 -17.13
CA ARG A 271 36.36 5.39 -18.20
C ARG A 271 35.77 5.16 -19.59
N ILE A 272 35.01 4.09 -19.79
CA ILE A 272 34.34 3.79 -21.07
C ILE A 272 33.34 4.90 -21.43
N LEU A 273 32.56 5.36 -20.44
CA LEU A 273 31.59 6.44 -20.62
C LEU A 273 32.27 7.76 -21.03
N LEU A 274 33.37 8.13 -20.37
CA LEU A 274 34.13 9.35 -20.69
C LEU A 274 34.84 9.27 -22.04
N GLU A 275 35.41 8.12 -22.40
CA GLU A 275 36.01 7.91 -23.73
C GLU A 275 34.97 8.09 -24.86
N HIS A 276 33.74 7.62 -24.65
CA HIS A 276 32.65 7.84 -25.60
C HIS A 276 32.17 9.29 -25.58
N TYR A 277 32.08 9.93 -24.40
CA TYR A 277 31.70 11.33 -24.25
C TYR A 277 32.52 12.27 -25.12
N TYR A 278 33.85 12.12 -25.15
CA TYR A 278 34.74 12.99 -25.93
C TYR A 278 34.68 12.75 -27.44
N LYS A 279 34.15 11.60 -27.87
CA LYS A 279 33.96 11.26 -29.30
C LYS A 279 32.57 11.65 -29.81
N GLU A 280 31.60 11.77 -28.91
CA GLU A 280 30.21 11.97 -29.24
C GLU A 280 29.89 13.45 -29.53
N SER A 281 29.13 13.69 -30.59
CA SER A 281 28.73 15.04 -30.98
C SER A 281 27.33 15.41 -30.49
N ASP A 282 26.48 14.40 -30.27
CA ASP A 282 25.10 14.60 -29.85
C ASP A 282 25.00 15.05 -28.38
N ASN A 283 24.22 16.11 -28.13
CA ASN A 283 24.06 16.67 -26.79
C ASN A 283 23.26 15.75 -25.85
N SER A 284 22.30 14.97 -26.36
CA SER A 284 21.43 14.12 -25.55
C SER A 284 22.18 12.91 -25.00
N VAL A 285 23.06 12.32 -25.81
CA VAL A 285 23.95 11.23 -25.39
C VAL A 285 24.95 11.72 -24.35
N ARG A 286 25.61 12.86 -24.60
CA ARG A 286 26.54 13.48 -23.62
C ARG A 286 25.85 13.84 -22.31
N LEU A 287 24.64 14.38 -22.36
CA LEU A 287 23.83 14.67 -21.16
C LEU A 287 23.54 13.38 -20.38
N LYS A 288 23.12 12.30 -21.06
CA LYS A 288 22.83 11.03 -20.38
C LYS A 288 24.08 10.42 -19.77
N ILE A 289 25.23 10.50 -20.44
CA ILE A 289 26.53 10.08 -19.89
C ILE A 289 26.85 10.88 -18.61
N ALA A 290 26.74 12.20 -18.66
CA ALA A 290 26.98 13.05 -17.49
C ALA A 290 26.07 12.68 -16.31
N SER A 291 24.78 12.42 -16.56
CA SER A 291 23.82 11.93 -15.54
C SER A 291 24.23 10.57 -14.95
N LEU A 292 24.70 9.64 -15.78
CA LEU A 292 25.16 8.32 -15.34
C LEU A 292 26.41 8.38 -14.46
N LEU A 293 27.32 9.32 -14.69
CA LEU A 293 28.48 9.53 -13.81
C LEU A 293 28.03 9.86 -12.38
N GLY A 294 26.99 10.70 -12.24
CA GLY A 294 26.41 11.05 -10.94
C GLY A 294 25.71 9.86 -10.31
N LEU A 295 25.00 9.05 -11.10
CA LEU A 295 24.34 7.83 -10.62
C LEU A 295 25.34 6.76 -10.14
N LEU A 296 26.42 6.56 -10.88
CA LEU A 296 27.48 5.62 -10.55
C LEU A 296 28.21 5.99 -9.27
N SER A 297 28.32 7.30 -8.98
CA SER A 297 28.91 7.77 -7.73
C SER A 297 28.17 7.23 -6.49
N LYS A 298 26.84 7.01 -6.57
CA LYS A 298 26.01 6.50 -5.47
C LYS A 298 26.13 4.98 -5.22
N THR A 299 27.02 4.28 -5.93
CA THR A 299 27.16 2.82 -5.81
C THR A 299 27.78 2.47 -4.45
N GLN A 300 27.11 1.60 -3.68
CA GLN A 300 27.59 1.20 -2.36
C GLN A 300 28.99 0.55 -2.46
N GLY A 301 29.95 1.06 -1.68
CA GLY A 301 31.33 0.57 -1.67
C GLY A 301 32.26 1.21 -2.72
N PHE A 302 31.77 2.13 -3.55
CA PHE A 302 32.60 2.93 -4.46
C PHE A 302 33.00 4.26 -3.81
N ALA A 303 34.23 4.74 -4.07
CA ALA A 303 34.74 6.00 -3.53
C ALA A 303 34.52 7.15 -4.57
N PRO A 304 33.60 8.09 -4.33
CA PRO A 304 33.23 9.10 -5.33
C PRO A 304 34.33 10.13 -5.66
N ASP A 305 35.38 10.22 -4.87
CA ASP A 305 36.47 11.19 -5.07
C ASP A 305 37.30 10.93 -6.32
N CYS A 306 37.42 9.66 -6.73
CA CYS A 306 38.21 9.27 -7.90
C CYS A 306 37.71 9.87 -9.21
N ILE A 307 36.43 10.27 -9.29
CA ILE A 307 35.78 10.77 -10.52
C ILE A 307 35.57 12.30 -10.52
N VAL A 308 35.92 12.99 -9.43
CA VAL A 308 35.68 14.44 -9.30
C VAL A 308 36.50 15.23 -10.31
N ASP A 309 37.80 14.93 -10.45
CA ASP A 309 38.68 15.64 -11.36
C ASP A 309 38.26 15.42 -12.82
N ASP A 310 37.84 14.19 -13.17
CA ASP A 310 37.30 13.88 -14.49
C ASP A 310 36.03 14.68 -14.80
N ALA A 311 35.12 14.81 -13.84
CA ALA A 311 33.89 15.60 -13.99
C ALA A 311 34.18 17.10 -14.12
N ILE A 312 35.12 17.66 -13.34
CA ILE A 312 35.54 19.08 -13.43
C ILE A 312 36.23 19.38 -14.77
N ASN A 313 37.09 18.47 -15.23
CA ASN A 313 37.76 18.58 -16.53
C ASN A 313 36.75 18.55 -17.68
N THR A 314 35.77 17.64 -17.60
CA THR A 314 34.69 17.53 -18.59
C THR A 314 33.85 18.81 -18.62
N LEU A 315 33.50 19.36 -17.45
CA LEU A 315 32.79 20.64 -17.33
C LEU A 315 33.54 21.81 -17.97
N SER A 316 34.86 21.87 -17.79
CA SER A 316 35.70 22.97 -18.30
C SER A 316 35.80 23.00 -19.83
N ASN A 317 35.63 21.85 -20.49
CA ASN A 317 35.72 21.70 -21.93
C ASN A 317 34.35 21.75 -22.65
N GLU A 318 33.24 21.73 -21.89
CA GLU A 318 31.89 21.64 -22.45
C GLU A 318 31.35 23.00 -22.89
N LYS A 319 30.65 23.01 -24.04
CA LYS A 319 30.07 24.23 -24.64
C LYS A 319 28.55 24.27 -24.53
N SER A 320 27.89 23.13 -24.43
CA SER A 320 26.43 23.05 -24.36
C SER A 320 25.92 23.41 -22.96
N HIS A 321 25.03 24.42 -22.88
CA HIS A 321 24.45 24.87 -21.61
C HIS A 321 23.64 23.79 -20.88
N GLN A 322 22.95 22.92 -21.61
CA GLN A 322 22.17 21.82 -21.02
C GLN A 322 23.09 20.76 -20.40
N VAL A 323 24.19 20.43 -21.08
CA VAL A 323 25.17 19.45 -20.60
C VAL A 323 25.97 20.03 -19.42
N LEU A 324 26.33 21.32 -19.46
CA LEU A 324 26.94 22.03 -18.33
C LEU A 324 26.05 21.97 -17.07
N ALA A 325 24.75 22.22 -17.21
CA ALA A 325 23.82 22.12 -16.09
C ALA A 325 23.76 20.70 -15.50
N GLN A 326 23.75 19.66 -16.36
CA GLN A 326 23.77 18.27 -15.90
C GLN A 326 25.11 17.89 -15.24
N LEU A 327 26.25 18.37 -15.75
CA LEU A 327 27.55 18.13 -15.13
C LEU A 327 27.67 18.80 -13.76
N LEU A 328 27.11 20.01 -13.59
CA LEU A 328 27.02 20.66 -12.28
C LEU A 328 26.13 19.87 -11.31
N ASP A 329 25.03 19.28 -11.80
CA ASP A 329 24.17 18.38 -11.02
C ASP A 329 24.93 17.10 -10.60
N THR A 330 25.70 16.52 -11.52
CA THR A 330 26.60 15.38 -11.23
C THR A 330 27.62 15.74 -10.16
N LEU A 331 28.27 16.91 -10.26
CA LEU A 331 29.21 17.40 -9.26
C LEU A 331 28.56 17.65 -7.90
N LEU A 332 27.32 18.13 -7.86
CA LEU A 332 26.52 18.25 -6.64
C LEU A 332 26.25 16.88 -6.00
N ILE A 333 25.85 15.88 -6.80
CA ILE A 333 25.62 14.51 -6.32
C ILE A 333 26.90 13.89 -5.74
N ILE A 334 28.05 14.11 -6.39
CA ILE A 334 29.34 13.61 -5.90
C ILE A 334 29.76 14.37 -4.62
N GLY A 335 29.64 15.70 -4.61
CA GLY A 335 30.04 16.53 -3.49
C GLY A 335 29.24 16.27 -2.21
N THR A 336 27.94 16.00 -2.33
CA THR A 336 27.07 15.65 -1.18
C THR A 336 27.41 14.31 -0.53
N GLN A 337 28.11 13.42 -1.24
CA GLN A 337 28.60 12.15 -0.70
C GLN A 337 29.99 12.26 -0.06
N LEU A 338 30.65 13.41 -0.17
CA LEU A 338 32.02 13.65 0.33
C LEU A 338 32.07 14.82 1.33
N PRO A 339 31.27 14.83 2.42
CA PRO A 339 31.25 15.95 3.37
C PRO A 339 32.60 16.18 4.06
N ASP A 340 33.39 15.12 4.26
CA ASP A 340 34.66 15.18 5.00
C ASP A 340 35.85 15.73 4.20
N LYS A 341 35.70 15.90 2.87
CA LYS A 341 36.79 16.35 1.97
C LYS A 341 36.70 17.85 1.68
N ILE A 342 37.07 18.67 2.66
CA ILE A 342 36.97 20.15 2.61
C ILE A 342 37.68 20.75 1.38
N ALA A 343 38.85 20.24 1.00
CA ALA A 343 39.59 20.73 -0.17
C ALA A 343 38.83 20.50 -1.50
N VAL A 344 38.11 19.38 -1.62
CA VAL A 344 37.27 19.09 -2.79
C VAL A 344 36.06 20.01 -2.79
N ILE A 345 35.41 20.20 -1.64
CA ILE A 345 34.27 21.10 -1.47
C ILE A 345 34.63 22.54 -1.86
N GLN A 346 35.77 23.05 -1.41
CA GLN A 346 36.24 24.40 -1.77
C GLN A 346 36.42 24.54 -3.29
N ARG A 347 37.03 23.54 -3.95
CA ARG A 347 37.15 23.54 -5.41
C ARG A 347 35.79 23.53 -6.12
N LEU A 348 34.81 22.78 -5.61
CA LEU A 348 33.47 22.74 -6.18
C LEU A 348 32.72 24.08 -6.01
N ILE A 349 32.92 24.76 -4.87
CA ILE A 349 32.41 26.11 -4.62
C ILE A 349 33.01 27.11 -5.64
N ASP A 350 34.33 27.06 -5.85
CA ASP A 350 35.01 27.95 -6.81
C ASP A 350 34.49 27.73 -8.24
N VAL A 351 34.28 26.46 -8.62
CA VAL A 351 33.67 26.09 -9.90
C VAL A 351 32.26 26.67 -10.03
N ALA A 352 31.41 26.53 -9.00
CA ALA A 352 30.07 27.10 -9.03
C ALA A 352 30.09 28.64 -9.16
N CYS A 353 30.93 29.32 -8.37
CA CYS A 353 31.10 30.77 -8.43
C CYS A 353 31.53 31.26 -9.82
N LYS A 354 32.41 30.52 -10.51
CA LYS A 354 32.84 30.84 -11.88
C LYS A 354 31.68 30.78 -12.89
N HIS A 355 30.81 29.78 -12.76
CA HIS A 355 29.72 29.52 -13.71
C HIS A 355 28.42 30.28 -13.40
N LEU A 356 28.31 30.97 -12.26
CA LEU A 356 27.18 31.82 -11.90
C LEU A 356 26.93 32.99 -12.88
N SER A 357 27.96 33.45 -13.59
CA SER A 357 27.85 34.50 -14.62
C SER A 357 27.29 34.01 -15.97
N SER A 358 26.87 32.74 -16.05
CA SER A 358 26.34 32.16 -17.30
C SER A 358 25.05 32.84 -17.76
N THR A 359 24.91 33.00 -19.08
CA THR A 359 23.69 33.51 -19.72
C THR A 359 22.49 32.58 -19.53
N TYR A 360 22.72 31.27 -19.38
CA TYR A 360 21.66 30.27 -19.25
C TYR A 360 21.22 30.08 -17.79
N PHE A 361 19.92 30.27 -17.54
CA PHE A 361 19.33 30.16 -16.20
C PHE A 361 19.56 28.80 -15.54
N GLY A 362 19.54 27.69 -16.31
CA GLY A 362 19.69 26.34 -15.75
C GLY A 362 21.07 26.08 -15.16
N VAL A 363 22.12 26.70 -15.72
CA VAL A 363 23.48 26.66 -15.15
C VAL A 363 23.52 27.45 -13.85
N ARG A 364 22.97 28.68 -13.84
CA ARG A 364 22.89 29.50 -12.62
C ARG A 364 22.14 28.80 -11.49
N ASN A 365 21.00 28.17 -11.80
CA ASN A 365 20.22 27.37 -10.84
C ASN A 365 21.04 26.26 -10.21
N LYS A 366 21.78 25.49 -11.01
CA LYS A 366 22.60 24.38 -10.51
C LYS A 366 23.81 24.86 -9.72
N CYS A 367 24.43 25.97 -10.10
CA CYS A 367 25.47 26.62 -9.31
C CYS A 367 24.93 27.06 -7.94
N LEU A 368 23.77 27.72 -7.87
CA LEU A 368 23.14 28.14 -6.61
C LEU A 368 22.79 26.94 -5.73
N GLN A 369 22.23 25.87 -6.31
CA GLN A 369 21.96 24.62 -5.60
C GLN A 369 23.24 24.01 -5.02
N LEU A 370 24.33 23.98 -5.79
CA LEU A 370 25.64 23.51 -5.34
C LEU A 370 26.16 24.35 -4.16
N LEU A 371 26.10 25.68 -4.26
CA LEU A 371 26.49 26.57 -3.16
C LEU A 371 25.64 26.36 -1.91
N GLY A 372 24.32 26.14 -2.06
CA GLY A 372 23.43 25.83 -0.95
C GLY A 372 23.82 24.53 -0.22
N CYS A 373 24.06 23.46 -0.97
CA CYS A 373 24.36 22.14 -0.40
C CYS A 373 25.80 21.99 0.10
N LEU A 374 26.77 22.70 -0.48
CA LEU A 374 28.20 22.50 -0.20
C LEU A 374 28.90 23.72 0.43
N GLY A 375 28.28 24.90 0.47
CA GLY A 375 28.87 26.12 1.03
C GLY A 375 29.40 25.92 2.45
N THR A 376 30.52 26.58 2.79
CA THR A 376 31.18 26.46 4.10
C THR A 376 30.39 27.15 5.19
N VAL A 377 30.07 26.44 6.28
CA VAL A 377 29.25 26.96 7.40
C VAL A 377 30.12 27.55 8.54
N ASP A 378 31.41 27.15 8.64
CA ASP A 378 32.24 27.33 9.84
C ASP A 378 33.06 28.63 9.96
N LYS A 379 32.77 29.70 9.21
CA LYS A 379 33.45 30.99 9.44
C LYS A 379 32.52 32.03 10.07
N PRO A 380 32.49 32.14 11.41
CA PRO A 380 31.93 33.31 12.06
C PRO A 380 32.81 34.53 11.77
N LEU A 381 32.17 35.68 11.57
CA LEU A 381 32.77 37.00 11.45
C LEU A 381 33.63 37.33 12.69
N SER A 382 34.94 37.09 12.65
CA SER A 382 35.88 37.83 13.49
C SER A 382 36.20 39.15 12.81
N LYS A 383 35.61 40.23 13.34
CA LYS A 383 36.14 41.59 13.14
C LYS A 383 37.58 41.65 13.67
N GLU A 384 38.35 42.53 13.04
CA GLU A 384 39.66 43.07 13.44
C GLU A 384 40.92 42.41 12.82
N THR A 385 41.42 43.14 11.80
CA THR A 385 42.84 43.52 11.56
C THR A 385 43.92 42.44 11.56
N ASP A 386 44.45 42.17 10.36
CA ASP A 386 45.83 42.58 10.03
C ASP A 386 45.99 42.69 8.51
N VAL A 387 45.98 43.92 8.02
CA VAL A 387 46.27 44.25 6.62
C VAL A 387 47.79 44.18 6.44
N VAL A 388 48.27 43.15 5.77
CA VAL A 388 49.60 43.17 5.15
C VAL A 388 49.48 43.91 3.81
N PRO A 389 50.12 45.07 3.61
CA PRO A 389 50.05 45.79 2.35
C PRO A 389 50.98 45.14 1.33
N GLY A 390 50.43 44.45 0.32
CA GLY A 390 51.24 43.99 -0.81
C GLY A 390 50.71 42.84 -1.66
N ALA A 391 49.67 42.11 -1.24
CA ALA A 391 49.08 41.05 -2.06
C ALA A 391 47.73 41.47 -2.63
N GLN A 392 47.66 41.69 -3.96
CA GLN A 392 46.38 41.71 -4.67
C GLN A 392 45.77 40.31 -4.62
N THR A 393 45.07 40.01 -3.54
CA THR A 393 44.13 38.88 -3.47
C THR A 393 42.74 39.48 -3.43
N SER A 394 41.91 39.14 -4.41
CA SER A 394 40.49 39.50 -4.43
C SER A 394 39.85 39.10 -3.09
N PRO A 395 39.09 39.98 -2.41
CA PRO A 395 38.43 39.61 -1.17
C PRO A 395 37.51 38.43 -1.46
N VAL A 396 37.70 37.32 -0.75
CA VAL A 396 36.83 36.14 -0.85
C VAL A 396 35.44 36.60 -0.44
N ARG A 397 34.53 36.81 -1.41
CA ARG A 397 33.15 37.20 -1.12
C ARG A 397 32.49 36.08 -0.32
N ASP A 398 31.79 36.46 0.74
CA ASP A 398 31.02 35.54 1.56
C ASP A 398 29.94 34.85 0.70
N VAL A 399 29.73 33.55 0.89
CA VAL A 399 28.78 32.74 0.09
C VAL A 399 27.36 33.30 0.21
N GLN A 400 26.98 33.83 1.38
CA GLN A 400 25.69 34.49 1.56
C GLN A 400 25.55 35.73 0.67
N SER A 401 26.60 36.57 0.61
CA SER A 401 26.59 37.77 -0.23
C SER A 401 26.43 37.41 -1.72
N VAL A 402 27.16 36.37 -2.17
CA VAL A 402 27.08 35.87 -3.56
C VAL A 402 25.67 35.38 -3.88
N ILE A 403 25.03 34.62 -2.99
CA ILE A 403 23.66 34.12 -3.23
C ILE A 403 22.65 35.28 -3.19
N SER A 404 22.82 36.25 -2.28
CA SER A 404 21.90 37.39 -2.13
C SER A 404 21.85 38.29 -3.36
N ASP A 405 22.95 38.43 -4.12
CA ASP A 405 22.98 39.19 -5.37
C ASP A 405 21.97 38.64 -6.41
N TYR A 406 21.68 37.33 -6.36
CA TYR A 406 20.75 36.65 -7.27
C TYR A 406 19.29 36.70 -6.83
N PHE A 407 18.97 37.36 -5.71
CA PHE A 407 17.58 37.63 -5.32
C PHE A 407 16.90 38.60 -6.29
N GLN A 408 17.67 39.38 -7.05
CA GLN A 408 17.18 40.33 -8.05
C GLN A 408 17.49 39.87 -9.49
N ASP A 409 17.77 38.58 -9.71
CA ASP A 409 18.00 38.05 -11.07
C ASP A 409 16.76 38.25 -11.95
N GLN A 410 16.98 38.47 -13.24
CA GLN A 410 15.91 38.67 -14.23
C GLN A 410 15.00 37.45 -14.35
N ASP A 411 15.54 36.24 -14.20
CA ASP A 411 14.77 35.00 -14.31
C ASP A 411 14.20 34.57 -12.94
N PRO A 412 12.87 34.42 -12.80
CA PRO A 412 12.23 34.04 -11.53
C PRO A 412 12.68 32.67 -11.00
N ARG A 413 13.09 31.75 -11.88
CA ARG A 413 13.57 30.42 -11.47
C ARG A 413 14.92 30.52 -10.77
N VAL A 414 15.75 31.49 -11.17
CA VAL A 414 17.04 31.78 -10.53
C VAL A 414 16.81 32.44 -9.18
N ARG A 415 15.87 33.40 -9.08
CA ARG A 415 15.46 33.99 -7.79
C ARG A 415 15.00 32.90 -6.82
N THR A 416 14.13 31.99 -7.28
CA THR A 416 13.65 30.85 -6.48
C THR A 416 14.81 29.96 -6.03
N ALA A 417 15.73 29.61 -6.94
CA ALA A 417 16.91 28.79 -6.62
C ALA A 417 17.84 29.48 -5.61
N ALA A 418 18.01 30.79 -5.69
CA ALA A 418 18.83 31.57 -4.76
C ALA A 418 18.23 31.56 -3.35
N ILE A 419 16.92 31.79 -3.22
CA ILE A 419 16.24 31.73 -1.90
C ILE A 419 16.35 30.31 -1.32
N LYS A 420 16.08 29.27 -2.11
CA LYS A 420 16.22 27.87 -1.68
C LYS A 420 17.65 27.52 -1.27
N ALA A 421 18.65 28.01 -2.00
CA ALA A 421 20.05 27.81 -1.64
C ALA A 421 20.41 28.45 -0.29
N MET A 422 19.90 29.66 -0.04
CA MET A 422 20.09 30.35 1.25
C MET A 422 19.38 29.60 2.40
N LEU A 423 18.17 29.09 2.18
CA LEU A 423 17.44 28.25 3.15
C LEU A 423 18.21 26.94 3.44
N GLN A 424 18.77 26.30 2.40
CA GLN A 424 19.57 25.09 2.55
C GLN A 424 20.83 25.32 3.40
N LEU A 425 21.49 26.48 3.25
CA LEU A 425 22.61 26.86 4.11
C LEU A 425 22.17 27.02 5.57
N HIS A 426 21.00 27.58 5.79
CA HIS A 426 20.44 27.73 7.14
C HIS A 426 20.14 26.38 7.80
N GLU A 427 19.50 25.46 7.09
CA GLU A 427 19.25 24.09 7.57
C GLU A 427 20.55 23.36 7.95
N ARG A 428 21.66 23.69 7.30
CA ARG A 428 23.00 23.17 7.59
C ARG A 428 23.70 23.89 8.76
N GLY A 429 23.04 24.84 9.42
CA GLY A 429 23.53 25.54 10.61
C GLY A 429 24.06 26.96 10.38
N MET A 430 24.02 27.48 9.15
CA MET A 430 24.45 28.85 8.86
C MET A 430 23.43 29.88 9.38
N LYS A 431 23.89 30.92 10.08
CA LYS A 431 23.04 32.05 10.46
C LYS A 431 22.93 33.03 9.29
N ILE A 432 21.72 33.18 8.73
CA ILE A 432 21.43 34.11 7.64
C ILE A 432 21.55 35.55 8.16
N LEU A 433 22.23 36.44 7.44
CA LEU A 433 22.37 37.85 7.84
C LEU A 433 21.02 38.58 7.89
N GLN A 434 20.78 39.35 8.96
CA GLN A 434 19.55 40.16 9.13
C GLN A 434 19.28 41.13 7.96
N THR A 435 20.33 41.64 7.29
CA THR A 435 20.20 42.56 6.15
C THR A 435 19.40 41.98 4.98
N ILE A 436 19.30 40.65 4.90
CA ILE A 436 18.54 39.92 3.87
C ILE A 436 17.03 40.08 4.07
N TYR A 437 16.56 40.44 5.27
CA TYR A 437 15.13 40.60 5.58
C TYR A 437 14.41 41.57 4.64
N ASN A 438 15.00 42.74 4.40
CA ASN A 438 14.42 43.75 3.50
C ASN A 438 14.38 43.26 2.05
N GLN A 439 15.32 42.41 1.64
CA GLN A 439 15.32 41.81 0.30
C GLN A 439 14.23 40.75 0.20
N ALA A 440 14.10 39.89 1.21
CA ALA A 440 13.07 38.86 1.29
C ALA A 440 11.65 39.47 1.28
N CYS A 441 11.43 40.58 2.02
CA CYS A 441 10.15 41.29 2.02
C CYS A 441 9.74 41.79 0.63
N LYS A 442 10.68 42.27 -0.19
CA LYS A 442 10.40 42.71 -1.57
C LYS A 442 9.98 41.57 -2.47
N LEU A 443 10.44 40.35 -2.19
CA LEU A 443 10.12 39.14 -2.97
C LEU A 443 8.73 38.58 -2.63
N LEU A 444 8.07 39.05 -1.57
CA LEU A 444 6.68 38.70 -1.27
C LEU A 444 5.71 39.21 -2.33
N SER A 445 6.04 40.30 -3.03
CA SER A 445 5.25 40.88 -4.13
C SER A 445 5.79 40.51 -5.51
N ASP A 446 6.55 39.41 -5.63
CA ASP A 446 7.08 38.94 -6.91
C ASP A 446 5.96 38.39 -7.81
N ASP A 447 6.05 38.62 -9.12
CA ASP A 447 5.06 38.14 -10.09
C ASP A 447 4.96 36.60 -10.14
N TYR A 448 6.02 35.89 -9.74
CA TYR A 448 6.08 34.42 -9.81
C TYR A 448 5.78 33.74 -8.47
N GLU A 449 4.81 32.82 -8.48
CA GLU A 449 4.31 32.16 -7.26
C GLU A 449 5.37 31.39 -6.48
N GLN A 450 6.32 30.73 -7.15
CA GLN A 450 7.36 29.94 -6.44
C GLN A 450 8.37 30.84 -5.74
N VAL A 451 8.59 32.06 -6.27
CA VAL A 451 9.43 33.06 -5.61
C VAL A 451 8.73 33.55 -4.35
N ARG A 452 7.44 33.92 -4.46
CA ARG A 452 6.63 34.33 -3.30
C ARG A 452 6.61 33.24 -2.22
N SER A 453 6.30 32.00 -2.58
CA SER A 453 6.29 30.85 -1.65
C SER A 453 7.63 30.67 -0.92
N ALA A 454 8.75 30.72 -1.64
CA ALA A 454 10.09 30.63 -1.03
C ALA A 454 10.41 31.87 -0.17
N ALA A 455 9.95 33.07 -0.58
CA ALA A 455 10.13 34.30 0.16
C ALA A 455 9.37 34.30 1.50
N VAL A 456 8.15 33.75 1.55
CA VAL A 456 7.41 33.55 2.81
C VAL A 456 8.23 32.72 3.80
N GLN A 457 8.83 31.61 3.32
CA GLN A 457 9.69 30.78 4.16
C GLN A 457 10.96 31.53 4.63
N MET A 458 11.58 32.33 3.77
CA MET A 458 12.74 33.15 4.14
C MET A 458 12.41 34.20 5.20
N VAL A 459 11.29 34.91 5.04
CA VAL A 459 10.78 35.88 6.01
C VAL A 459 10.51 35.22 7.35
N TRP A 460 9.90 34.02 7.33
CA TRP A 460 9.71 33.21 8.53
C TRP A 460 11.03 32.83 9.19
N VAL A 461 12.02 32.28 8.47
CA VAL A 461 13.33 31.91 9.06
C VAL A 461 13.99 33.11 9.74
N LEU A 462 14.00 34.27 9.07
CA LEU A 462 14.60 35.48 9.62
C LEU A 462 13.86 35.99 10.87
N SER A 463 12.53 35.81 10.92
CA SER A 463 11.73 36.11 12.12
C SER A 463 12.10 35.26 13.33
N GLN A 464 12.43 33.99 13.10
CA GLN A 464 12.83 33.07 14.17
C GLN A 464 14.29 33.30 14.62
N LEU A 465 15.16 33.74 13.70
CA LEU A 465 16.56 34.05 14.01
C LEU A 465 16.72 35.37 14.77
N TYR A 466 15.88 36.37 14.48
CA TYR A 466 16.01 37.73 15.01
C TYR A 466 14.68 38.30 15.55
N PRO A 467 13.98 37.61 16.47
CA PRO A 467 12.62 37.98 16.88
C PRO A 467 12.52 39.36 17.52
N GLU A 468 13.50 39.73 18.35
CA GLU A 468 13.54 41.00 19.10
C GLU A 468 14.17 42.17 18.32
N SER A 469 14.58 41.94 17.06
CA SER A 469 15.17 43.01 16.27
C SER A 469 14.11 44.02 15.87
N ILE A 470 14.43 45.31 15.90
CA ILE A 470 13.47 46.38 15.58
C ILE A 470 13.61 46.76 14.12
N VAL A 471 12.48 46.83 13.41
CA VAL A 471 12.41 47.27 12.01
C VAL A 471 11.47 48.47 11.87
N PRO A 472 11.83 49.47 11.05
CA PRO A 472 10.95 50.60 10.77
C PRO A 472 9.84 50.17 9.81
N ILE A 473 8.62 50.66 10.06
CA ILE A 473 7.49 50.44 9.15
C ILE A 473 7.60 51.45 7.98
N PRO A 474 7.54 51.05 6.70
CA PRO A 474 7.71 51.99 5.59
C PRO A 474 6.60 53.05 5.48
N SER A 475 5.39 52.74 5.96
CA SER A 475 4.19 53.58 5.89
C SER A 475 3.90 54.41 7.15
N SER A 476 4.60 54.16 8.26
CA SER A 476 4.45 54.93 9.50
C SER A 476 5.82 55.29 10.09
N ASN A 477 5.91 56.32 10.92
CA ASN A 477 7.16 56.67 11.61
C ASN A 477 7.37 55.80 12.87
N GLU A 478 6.76 54.61 12.89
CA GLU A 478 6.71 53.70 14.03
C GLU A 478 7.68 52.53 13.85
N GLU A 479 8.10 51.98 14.97
CA GLU A 479 9.05 50.87 15.07
C GLU A 479 8.33 49.64 15.61
N ILE A 480 8.57 48.49 15.00
CA ILE A 480 7.93 47.21 15.38
C ILE A 480 8.99 46.11 15.48
N ARG A 481 8.73 45.09 16.30
CA ARG A 481 9.56 43.89 16.37
C ARG A 481 9.49 43.13 15.05
N LEU A 482 10.62 42.61 14.59
CA LEU A 482 10.75 41.90 13.31
C LEU A 482 9.81 40.70 13.25
N ILE A 483 9.62 39.99 14.37
CA ILE A 483 8.66 38.88 14.42
C ILE A 483 7.21 39.33 14.19
N ASP A 484 6.81 40.48 14.72
CA ASP A 484 5.44 40.99 14.59
C ASP A 484 5.19 41.56 13.17
N ASP A 485 6.18 42.26 12.59
CA ASP A 485 6.14 42.72 11.18
C ASP A 485 6.09 41.54 10.19
N SER A 486 6.94 40.54 10.40
CA SER A 486 6.97 39.34 9.56
C SER A 486 5.69 38.52 9.69
N PHE A 487 5.12 38.40 10.90
CA PHE A 487 3.83 37.76 11.11
C PHE A 487 2.71 38.46 10.33
N GLY A 488 2.63 39.79 10.39
CA GLY A 488 1.66 40.57 9.62
C GLY A 488 1.81 40.39 8.10
N LYS A 489 3.05 40.34 7.61
CA LYS A 489 3.35 40.07 6.19
C LYS A 489 2.99 38.66 5.78
N ILE A 490 3.29 37.64 6.58
CA ILE A 490 2.93 36.25 6.27
C ILE A 490 1.40 36.07 6.30
N CYS A 491 0.71 36.72 7.24
CA CYS A 491 -0.75 36.73 7.28
C CYS A 491 -1.36 37.31 6.00
N HIS A 492 -0.78 38.37 5.43
CA HIS A 492 -1.21 38.90 4.14
C HIS A 492 -1.13 37.84 3.03
N MET A 493 -0.10 36.99 3.07
CA MET A 493 0.12 35.93 2.08
C MET A 493 -0.88 34.77 2.19
N VAL A 494 -1.66 34.67 3.26
CA VAL A 494 -2.81 33.75 3.34
C VAL A 494 -3.90 34.15 2.35
N SER A 495 -3.93 35.41 1.89
CA SER A 495 -4.84 35.89 0.85
C SER A 495 -4.19 35.97 -0.54
N ASP A 496 -3.07 35.27 -0.78
CA ASP A 496 -2.39 35.27 -2.07
C ASP A 496 -3.24 34.62 -3.19
N GLY A 497 -3.04 35.07 -4.43
CA GLY A 497 -3.73 34.51 -5.60
C GLY A 497 -3.35 33.06 -5.92
N SER A 498 -2.21 32.55 -5.45
CA SER A 498 -1.80 31.15 -5.60
C SER A 498 -2.04 30.37 -4.32
N TRP A 499 -2.84 29.29 -4.42
CA TRP A 499 -3.12 28.42 -3.28
C TRP A 499 -1.86 27.80 -2.67
N VAL A 500 -0.80 27.56 -3.45
CA VAL A 500 0.49 27.03 -2.97
C VAL A 500 1.14 28.01 -1.99
N VAL A 501 1.03 29.31 -2.25
CA VAL A 501 1.53 30.36 -1.37
C VAL A 501 0.66 30.46 -0.12
N ARG A 502 -0.68 30.38 -0.26
CA ARG A 502 -1.63 30.37 0.87
C ARG A 502 -1.37 29.23 1.85
N VAL A 503 -1.21 27.99 1.35
CA VAL A 503 -0.87 26.82 2.16
C VAL A 503 0.45 27.03 2.90
N GLN A 504 1.49 27.48 2.19
CA GLN A 504 2.81 27.71 2.80
C GLN A 504 2.74 28.79 3.90
N ALA A 505 2.02 29.89 3.64
CA ALA A 505 1.81 30.95 4.62
C ALA A 505 1.09 30.43 5.87
N ALA A 506 -0.05 29.74 5.69
CA ALA A 506 -0.82 29.16 6.78
C ALA A 506 0.02 28.21 7.63
N LYS A 507 0.77 27.28 7.02
CA LYS A 507 1.65 26.35 7.74
C LYS A 507 2.70 27.06 8.59
N LEU A 508 3.33 28.09 8.04
CA LEU A 508 4.40 28.82 8.74
C LEU A 508 3.86 29.63 9.92
N LEU A 509 2.66 30.24 9.80
CA LEU A 509 2.03 30.97 10.91
C LEU A 509 1.89 30.12 12.17
N GLY A 510 1.56 28.83 12.03
CA GLY A 510 1.41 27.91 13.16
C GLY A 510 2.65 27.77 14.04
N SER A 511 3.83 28.01 13.47
CA SER A 511 5.12 27.88 14.17
C SER A 511 5.64 29.19 14.79
N MET A 512 4.88 30.29 14.68
CA MET A 512 5.32 31.62 15.15
C MET A 512 4.83 31.90 16.60
N HIS A 513 5.28 31.11 17.57
CA HIS A 513 4.79 31.20 18.97
C HIS A 513 5.22 32.45 19.76
N GLN A 514 6.25 33.18 19.29
CA GLN A 514 6.81 34.36 19.98
C GLN A 514 6.10 35.70 19.59
N VAL A 515 5.07 35.62 18.74
CA VAL A 515 4.29 36.78 18.28
C VAL A 515 3.49 37.40 19.42
N SER A 516 3.33 38.71 19.38
CA SER A 516 2.50 39.45 20.33
C SER A 516 1.05 38.92 20.36
N PRO A 517 0.45 38.67 21.55
CA PRO A 517 -0.93 38.18 21.66
C PRO A 517 -1.95 39.06 20.94
N HIS A 518 -1.75 40.37 20.90
CA HIS A 518 -2.62 41.29 20.17
C HIS A 518 -2.65 40.99 18.66
N PHE A 519 -1.50 40.75 18.03
CA PHE A 519 -1.43 40.44 16.59
C PHE A 519 -2.05 39.08 16.31
N LEU A 520 -1.81 38.12 17.20
CA LEU A 520 -2.41 36.79 17.11
C LEU A 520 -3.95 36.88 17.19
N GLU A 521 -4.51 37.65 18.11
CA GLU A 521 -5.96 37.79 18.24
C GLU A 521 -6.62 38.48 17.05
N GLN A 522 -5.93 39.44 16.40
CA GLN A 522 -6.43 40.11 15.19
C GLN A 522 -6.63 39.14 14.00
N THR A 523 -5.92 38.01 13.97
CA THR A 523 -6.11 37.00 12.92
C THR A 523 -7.49 36.34 12.93
N LEU A 524 -8.20 36.42 14.06
CA LEU A 524 -9.57 35.93 14.24
C LEU A 524 -10.62 37.05 14.06
N ASP A 525 -10.19 38.31 13.90
CA ASP A 525 -11.12 39.44 13.72
C ASP A 525 -11.70 39.46 12.30
N LYS A 526 -13.02 39.27 12.20
CA LYS A 526 -13.79 39.37 10.95
C LYS A 526 -14.01 40.83 10.46
N LYS A 527 -13.31 41.82 11.05
CA LYS A 527 -13.68 43.25 11.01
C LYS A 527 -13.16 44.03 9.81
N LEU A 528 -12.07 43.62 9.17
CA LEU A 528 -11.63 44.21 7.91
C LEU A 528 -12.18 43.38 6.75
N MET A 529 -12.70 44.06 5.72
CA MET A 529 -13.22 43.50 4.46
C MET A 529 -14.73 43.22 4.42
N SER A 530 -15.53 44.28 4.58
CA SER A 530 -16.47 44.74 3.53
C SER A 530 -17.49 45.78 4.02
N ASP A 531 -17.58 46.08 5.32
CA ASP A 531 -18.45 47.18 5.80
C ASP A 531 -18.17 47.69 7.23
N LEU A 532 -17.08 47.27 7.89
CA LEU A 532 -16.81 47.59 9.32
C LEU A 532 -18.01 47.26 10.24
N ARG A 533 -18.76 46.19 9.93
CA ARG A 533 -19.95 45.79 10.69
C ARG A 533 -19.71 44.45 11.37
N ARG A 534 -19.55 44.46 12.69
CA ARG A 534 -19.53 43.24 13.51
C ARG A 534 -20.93 42.62 13.54
N LYS A 535 -21.08 41.40 13.02
CA LYS A 535 -22.26 40.57 13.31
C LYS A 535 -21.97 39.84 14.62
N ARG A 536 -22.51 40.35 15.73
CA ARG A 536 -22.34 39.75 17.06
C ARG A 536 -22.78 38.29 17.03
N THR A 537 -21.96 37.40 17.61
CA THR A 537 -22.35 35.99 17.77
C THR A 537 -23.67 35.93 18.55
N ALA A 538 -24.46 34.86 18.37
CA ALA A 538 -25.70 34.70 19.13
C ALA A 538 -25.46 34.80 20.64
N HIS A 539 -24.30 34.33 21.09
CA HIS A 539 -23.86 34.40 22.47
C HIS A 539 -23.53 35.82 22.94
N GLU A 540 -22.79 36.62 22.16
CA GLU A 540 -22.52 38.02 22.50
C GLU A 540 -23.82 38.82 22.64
N ARG A 541 -24.79 38.57 21.75
CA ARG A 541 -26.13 39.17 21.82
C ARG A 541 -26.87 38.72 23.07
N ALA A 542 -26.88 37.42 23.37
CA ALA A 542 -27.55 36.87 24.55
C ALA A 542 -26.92 37.35 25.86
N LYS A 543 -25.58 37.44 25.93
CA LYS A 543 -24.84 37.95 27.09
C LYS A 543 -25.13 39.42 27.31
N GLU A 544 -25.11 40.28 26.28
CA GLU A 544 -25.47 41.69 26.43
C GLU A 544 -26.92 41.88 26.84
N LEU A 545 -27.87 41.14 26.24
CA LEU A 545 -29.28 41.17 26.64
C LEU A 545 -29.47 40.78 28.11
N TYR A 546 -28.69 39.81 28.58
CA TYR A 546 -28.70 39.40 29.98
C TYR A 546 -28.05 40.44 30.90
N THR A 547 -26.93 41.03 30.47
CA THR A 547 -26.15 42.00 31.26
C THR A 547 -26.84 43.37 31.30
N SER A 548 -27.60 43.75 30.27
CA SER A 548 -28.34 45.01 30.20
C SER A 548 -29.64 44.99 31.01
N GLY A 549 -30.13 43.81 31.42
CA GLY A 549 -31.34 43.67 32.23
C GLY A 549 -32.66 44.00 31.51
N GLU A 550 -32.62 44.24 30.19
CA GLU A 550 -33.79 44.61 29.39
C GLU A 550 -34.61 43.38 28.96
N PHE A 551 -35.14 42.62 29.91
CA PHE A 551 -35.92 41.42 29.60
C PHE A 551 -37.38 41.71 29.17
N SER A 552 -37.80 42.97 29.07
CA SER A 552 -39.21 43.27 28.79
C SER A 552 -39.48 44.65 28.17
N SER A 553 -39.02 44.87 26.94
CA SER A 553 -39.67 45.88 26.10
C SER A 553 -39.98 45.28 24.73
N GLY A 554 -41.27 45.01 24.48
CA GLY A 554 -41.78 44.40 23.25
C GLY A 554 -41.69 45.32 22.03
N ARG A 555 -40.50 45.83 21.69
CA ARG A 555 -40.24 46.61 20.48
C ARG A 555 -39.55 45.71 19.44
N ARG A 556 -40.29 45.45 18.36
CA ARG A 556 -39.93 44.59 17.23
C ARG A 556 -38.88 45.26 16.34
N TRP A 557 -37.87 44.47 15.93
CA TRP A 557 -37.09 44.46 14.67
C TRP A 557 -36.54 45.75 14.03
N ALA A 558 -36.95 46.96 14.44
CA ALA A 558 -36.59 48.21 13.77
C ALA A 558 -35.51 49.02 14.50
N ASP A 559 -35.09 48.61 15.70
CA ASP A 559 -33.95 49.20 16.42
C ASP A 559 -32.60 48.53 16.06
N ASP A 560 -32.59 47.60 15.10
CA ASP A 560 -31.41 46.89 14.55
C ASP A 560 -30.47 47.78 13.70
N ALA A 561 -30.39 49.09 13.96
CA ALA A 561 -29.40 49.97 13.35
C ALA A 561 -28.09 49.89 14.16
N PRO A 562 -26.97 49.40 13.58
CA PRO A 562 -25.70 49.30 14.29
C PRO A 562 -25.22 50.69 14.71
N LYS A 563 -25.17 50.97 16.01
CA LYS A 563 -24.50 52.14 16.59
C LYS A 563 -23.24 51.68 17.30
N GLU A 564 -22.15 51.46 16.57
CA GLU A 564 -20.82 51.32 17.20
C GLU A 564 -20.07 52.66 17.10
N LYS A 565 -19.86 53.31 18.24
CA LYS A 565 -18.75 54.26 18.41
C LYS A 565 -17.51 53.41 18.64
N VAL A 566 -16.67 53.29 17.61
CA VAL A 566 -15.39 52.59 17.71
C VAL A 566 -14.45 53.42 18.57
N ASP A 567 -13.87 52.79 19.60
CA ASP A 567 -12.80 53.38 20.40
C ASP A 567 -11.54 53.45 19.53
N THR A 568 -11.06 54.66 19.26
CA THR A 568 -9.89 54.93 18.40
C THR A 568 -8.60 54.28 18.92
N SER A 569 -8.58 53.83 20.18
CA SER A 569 -7.45 53.12 20.79
C SER A 569 -7.37 51.63 20.44
N GLY A 570 -8.45 51.02 19.93
CA GLY A 570 -8.51 49.61 19.52
C GLY A 570 -8.30 49.36 18.03
N VAL A 571 -8.10 50.42 17.24
CA VAL A 571 -7.79 50.35 15.81
C VAL A 571 -6.45 51.03 15.59
N ASN A 572 -5.37 50.35 15.96
CA ASN A 572 -4.07 50.72 15.42
C ASN A 572 -4.08 50.39 13.93
N LEU A 573 -4.32 51.43 13.12
CA LEU A 573 -4.06 51.47 11.69
C LEU A 573 -2.56 51.29 11.48
N ILE A 574 -2.14 50.07 11.15
CA ILE A 574 -0.91 49.89 10.38
C ILE A 574 -1.12 48.72 9.44
N ASP A 575 -1.63 48.98 8.23
CA ASP A 575 -1.62 48.10 7.04
C ASP A 575 -1.60 46.57 7.32
N SER A 576 -2.42 46.08 8.27
CA SER A 576 -2.14 44.80 8.91
C SER A 576 -2.79 43.69 8.12
N GLY A 577 -2.05 43.10 7.18
CA GLY A 577 -2.43 41.84 6.54
C GLY A 577 -2.73 40.69 7.51
N ALA A 578 -2.49 40.89 8.82
CA ALA A 578 -2.91 40.05 9.94
C ALA A 578 -4.43 39.93 10.13
N CYS A 579 -5.22 40.97 9.89
CA CYS A 579 -6.63 40.97 10.29
C CYS A 579 -7.43 39.91 9.51
N GLY A 580 -8.09 38.99 10.22
CA GLY A 580 -8.93 37.96 9.62
C GLY A 580 -8.19 36.88 8.82
N ALA A 581 -6.85 36.80 8.91
CA ALA A 581 -6.06 35.88 8.10
C ALA A 581 -6.45 34.40 8.31
N PHE A 582 -6.65 33.95 9.56
CA PHE A 582 -7.11 32.58 9.79
C PHE A 582 -8.57 32.38 9.39
N VAL A 583 -9.43 33.39 9.53
CA VAL A 583 -10.82 33.30 9.06
C VAL A 583 -10.85 33.05 7.55
N HIS A 584 -10.06 33.80 6.77
CA HIS A 584 -9.92 33.55 5.33
C HIS A 584 -9.32 32.19 5.01
N GLY A 585 -8.30 31.76 5.76
CA GLY A 585 -7.70 30.43 5.59
C GLY A 585 -8.69 29.28 5.86
N LEU A 586 -9.59 29.45 6.82
CA LEU A 586 -10.65 28.48 7.14
C LEU A 586 -11.81 28.51 6.13
N GLU A 587 -12.14 29.69 5.58
CA GLU A 587 -13.19 29.87 4.56
C GLU A 587 -12.63 29.72 3.12
N ASP A 588 -11.39 29.22 2.95
CA ASP A 588 -10.72 29.11 1.65
C ASP A 588 -11.39 28.09 0.72
N GLU A 589 -11.34 28.33 -0.59
CA GLU A 589 -11.86 27.42 -1.61
C GLU A 589 -11.11 26.07 -1.65
N MET A 590 -9.81 26.09 -1.35
CA MET A 590 -8.93 24.91 -1.39
C MET A 590 -8.82 24.27 0.00
N TYR A 591 -9.21 23.01 0.10
CA TYR A 591 -9.22 22.29 1.37
C TYR A 591 -7.82 22.14 2.00
N GLU A 592 -6.75 22.13 1.19
CA GLU A 592 -5.37 22.08 1.68
C GLU A 592 -5.00 23.35 2.47
N VAL A 593 -5.55 24.50 2.10
CA VAL A 593 -5.39 25.75 2.85
C VAL A 593 -6.18 25.67 4.14
N ARG A 594 -7.42 25.16 4.09
CA ARG A 594 -8.26 24.95 5.29
C ARG A 594 -7.57 24.04 6.31
N ILE A 595 -7.02 22.91 5.88
CA ILE A 595 -6.24 21.98 6.71
C ILE A 595 -5.03 22.70 7.33
N ALA A 596 -4.23 23.40 6.51
CA ALA A 596 -3.07 24.13 7.00
C ALA A 596 -3.44 25.22 8.03
N ALA A 597 -4.57 25.92 7.83
CA ALA A 597 -5.08 26.91 8.77
C ALA A 597 -5.54 26.27 10.09
N VAL A 598 -6.27 25.15 10.03
CA VAL A 598 -6.70 24.37 11.21
C VAL A 598 -5.49 23.87 12.02
N GLU A 599 -4.46 23.32 11.35
CA GLU A 599 -3.21 22.88 11.99
C GLU A 599 -2.46 24.04 12.65
N ALA A 600 -2.38 25.17 11.95
CA ALA A 600 -1.71 26.36 12.45
C ALA A 600 -2.41 26.95 13.69
N LEU A 601 -3.75 27.03 13.66
CA LEU A 601 -4.56 27.41 14.82
C LEU A 601 -4.31 26.48 16.01
N CYS A 602 -4.24 25.16 15.77
CA CYS A 602 -3.95 24.19 16.80
C CYS A 602 -2.61 24.45 17.50
N SER A 603 -1.54 24.62 16.70
CA SER A 603 -0.19 24.82 17.24
C SER A 603 -0.08 26.09 18.09
N LEU A 604 -0.75 27.17 17.69
CA LEU A 604 -0.79 28.43 18.43
C LEU A 604 -1.72 28.36 19.65
N ALA A 605 -2.83 27.62 19.57
CA ALA A 605 -3.75 27.40 20.68
C ALA A 605 -3.14 26.54 21.80
N GLN A 606 -2.25 25.60 21.46
CA GLN A 606 -1.52 24.80 22.46
C GLN A 606 -0.55 25.66 23.31
N SER A 607 0.03 26.71 22.73
CA SER A 607 0.92 27.61 23.48
C SER A 607 0.17 28.72 24.24
N SER A 608 -1.04 29.09 23.79
CA SER A 608 -1.85 30.17 24.39
C SER A 608 -3.27 29.72 24.73
N PRO A 609 -3.57 29.42 26.01
CA PRO A 609 -4.92 29.03 26.44
C PRO A 609 -5.99 30.09 26.15
N SER A 610 -5.66 31.37 26.31
CA SER A 610 -6.58 32.48 26.00
C SER A 610 -6.94 32.57 24.51
N PHE A 611 -6.02 32.14 23.63
CA PHE A 611 -6.27 32.06 22.20
C PHE A 611 -7.09 30.81 21.85
N ALA A 612 -6.84 29.68 22.53
CA ALA A 612 -7.61 28.44 22.38
C ALA A 612 -9.12 28.65 22.64
N GLU A 613 -9.49 29.44 23.65
CA GLU A 613 -10.89 29.79 23.90
C GLU A 613 -11.51 30.61 22.77
N LYS A 614 -10.75 31.52 22.14
CA LYS A 614 -11.21 32.39 21.05
C LYS A 614 -11.32 31.66 19.71
N CYS A 615 -10.48 30.66 19.45
CA CYS A 615 -10.54 29.88 18.21
C CYS A 615 -11.59 28.75 18.24
N LEU A 616 -12.16 28.44 19.41
CA LEU A 616 -13.07 27.32 19.62
C LEU A 616 -14.27 27.33 18.67
N ASP A 617 -14.97 28.46 18.54
CA ASP A 617 -16.16 28.56 17.68
C ASP A 617 -15.79 28.28 16.20
N PHE A 618 -14.68 28.83 15.72
CA PHE A 618 -14.20 28.58 14.36
C PHE A 618 -13.83 27.12 14.11
N LEU A 619 -13.17 26.46 15.07
CA LEU A 619 -12.80 25.04 14.95
C LEU A 619 -14.03 24.12 14.98
N VAL A 620 -15.05 24.45 15.78
CA VAL A 620 -16.31 23.71 15.82
C VAL A 620 -17.08 23.88 14.52
N ASP A 621 -17.06 25.08 13.91
CA ASP A 621 -17.71 25.30 12.61
C ASP A 621 -17.13 24.40 11.50
N MET A 622 -15.83 24.09 11.54
CA MET A 622 -15.17 23.18 10.59
C MET A 622 -15.66 21.72 10.66
N PHE A 623 -16.42 21.34 11.70
CA PHE A 623 -17.04 20.01 11.79
C PHE A 623 -18.16 19.83 10.76
N ASN A 624 -18.71 20.93 10.25
CA ASN A 624 -19.73 20.93 9.20
C ASN A 624 -19.14 21.16 7.80
N ASP A 625 -17.81 21.09 7.63
CA ASP A 625 -17.18 21.25 6.32
C ASP A 625 -17.63 20.14 5.36
N GLU A 626 -17.75 20.47 4.08
CA GLU A 626 -18.17 19.53 3.04
C GLU A 626 -17.14 18.42 2.77
N ILE A 627 -15.86 18.67 3.08
CA ILE A 627 -14.76 17.74 2.86
C ILE A 627 -14.48 16.88 4.10
N GLU A 628 -14.50 15.56 3.93
CA GLU A 628 -14.28 14.58 5.00
C GLU A 628 -12.95 14.78 5.72
N GLU A 629 -11.88 15.07 4.98
CA GLU A 629 -10.52 15.24 5.51
C GLU A 629 -10.41 16.49 6.41
N VAL A 630 -11.11 17.57 6.06
CA VAL A 630 -11.15 18.80 6.88
C VAL A 630 -11.90 18.53 8.19
N ARG A 631 -13.05 17.83 8.13
CA ARG A 631 -13.81 17.45 9.32
C ARG A 631 -12.95 16.58 10.25
N LEU A 632 -12.31 15.55 9.72
CA LEU A 632 -11.44 14.65 10.49
C LEU A 632 -10.29 15.40 11.16
N GLN A 633 -9.61 16.27 10.41
CA GLN A 633 -8.50 17.06 10.94
C GLN A 633 -8.96 18.02 12.05
N SER A 634 -10.14 18.62 11.89
CA SER A 634 -10.73 19.53 12.89
C SER A 634 -11.02 18.81 14.20
N ILE A 635 -11.51 17.56 14.14
CA ILE A 635 -11.71 16.70 15.33
C ILE A 635 -10.36 16.41 16.01
N HIS A 636 -9.33 16.06 15.24
CA HIS A 636 -8.00 15.77 15.78
C HIS A 636 -7.37 17.00 16.44
N VAL A 637 -7.49 18.17 15.82
CA VAL A 637 -7.02 19.44 16.39
C VAL A 637 -7.76 19.79 17.68
N LEU A 638 -9.10 19.71 17.68
CA LEU A 638 -9.89 20.03 18.86
C LEU A 638 -9.56 19.10 20.04
N ARG A 639 -9.25 17.82 19.75
CA ARG A 639 -8.79 16.85 20.76
C ARG A 639 -7.48 17.30 21.41
N GLN A 640 -6.52 17.80 20.64
CA GLN A 640 -5.22 18.20 21.15
C GLN A 640 -5.32 19.39 22.12
N ILE A 641 -6.26 20.32 21.89
CA ILE A 641 -6.49 21.49 22.75
C ILE A 641 -7.58 21.28 23.81
N SER A 642 -8.22 20.10 23.85
CA SER A 642 -9.37 19.79 24.71
C SER A 642 -9.16 20.05 26.21
N THR A 643 -7.91 20.04 26.67
CA THR A 643 -7.56 20.35 28.07
C THR A 643 -7.73 21.82 28.44
N HIS A 644 -7.68 22.72 27.46
CA HIS A 644 -7.74 24.18 27.66
C HIS A 644 -9.13 24.76 27.40
N ILE A 645 -10.06 23.95 26.89
CA ILE A 645 -11.40 24.40 26.48
C ILE A 645 -12.50 23.66 27.26
N THR A 646 -13.65 24.31 27.35
CA THR A 646 -14.88 23.70 27.88
C THR A 646 -15.99 23.91 26.86
N LEU A 647 -16.65 22.82 26.45
CA LEU A 647 -17.73 22.87 25.48
C LEU A 647 -19.04 23.31 26.13
N ARG A 648 -19.71 24.24 25.46
CA ARG A 648 -21.10 24.65 25.76
C ARG A 648 -22.09 23.72 25.07
N GLU A 649 -23.36 23.82 25.45
CA GLU A 649 -24.46 23.04 24.88
C GLU A 649 -24.59 23.25 23.37
N ASP A 650 -24.59 24.50 22.89
CA ASP A 650 -24.69 24.86 21.45
C ASP A 650 -23.53 24.31 20.60
N GLN A 651 -22.32 24.32 21.18
CA GLN A 651 -21.13 23.79 20.52
C GLN A 651 -21.15 22.26 20.50
N LEU A 652 -21.60 21.64 21.60
CA LEU A 652 -21.67 20.19 21.71
C LEU A 652 -22.72 19.60 20.77
N ASP A 653 -23.86 20.26 20.58
CA ASP A 653 -24.86 19.88 19.56
C ASP A 653 -24.22 19.76 18.17
N THR A 654 -23.43 20.76 17.79
CA THR A 654 -22.72 20.78 16.50
C THR A 654 -21.69 19.67 16.41
N VAL A 655 -20.90 19.46 17.48
CA VAL A 655 -19.88 18.40 17.55
C VAL A 655 -20.53 17.01 17.44
N LEU A 656 -21.68 16.79 18.10
CA LEU A 656 -22.37 15.50 18.12
C LEU A 656 -23.12 15.20 16.82
N ALA A 657 -23.53 16.21 16.05
CA ALA A 657 -24.15 15.99 14.73
C ALA A 657 -23.27 15.16 13.79
N VAL A 658 -21.95 15.22 13.96
CA VAL A 658 -20.97 14.43 13.20
C VAL A 658 -21.04 12.92 13.50
N LEU A 659 -21.69 12.48 14.58
CA LEU A 659 -21.95 11.05 14.83
C LEU A 659 -22.86 10.41 13.77
N GLU A 660 -23.55 11.22 12.95
CA GLU A 660 -24.36 10.75 11.84
C GLU A 660 -23.55 10.46 10.56
N ASP A 661 -22.27 10.86 10.51
CA ASP A 661 -21.37 10.70 9.37
C ASP A 661 -21.21 9.23 8.97
N SER A 662 -21.17 8.94 7.66
CA SER A 662 -20.99 7.58 7.16
C SER A 662 -19.59 7.03 7.43
N SER A 663 -18.58 7.88 7.51
CA SER A 663 -17.19 7.51 7.75
C SER A 663 -16.99 7.03 9.18
N ARG A 664 -16.58 5.76 9.32
CA ARG A 664 -16.22 5.17 10.61
C ARG A 664 -15.08 5.93 11.29
N ASP A 665 -14.16 6.48 10.51
CA ASP A 665 -12.96 7.14 11.02
C ASP A 665 -13.28 8.45 11.71
N ILE A 666 -14.19 9.22 11.12
CA ILE A 666 -14.70 10.46 11.68
C ILE A 666 -15.45 10.16 12.98
N ARG A 667 -16.34 9.15 12.99
CA ARG A 667 -17.07 8.75 14.20
C ARG A 667 -16.14 8.25 15.32
N GLU A 668 -15.15 7.41 15.00
CA GLU A 668 -14.18 6.93 15.98
C GLU A 668 -13.30 8.09 16.52
N ALA A 669 -12.85 9.01 15.67
CA ALA A 669 -12.11 10.20 16.09
C ALA A 669 -12.96 11.08 17.02
N LEU A 670 -14.25 11.22 16.74
CA LEU A 670 -15.19 11.96 17.58
C LEU A 670 -15.44 11.28 18.93
N HIS A 671 -15.62 9.95 18.95
CA HIS A 671 -15.69 9.19 20.20
C HIS A 671 -14.44 9.40 21.05
N GLU A 672 -13.26 9.44 20.41
CA GLU A 672 -12.00 9.72 21.09
C GLU A 672 -11.94 11.16 21.60
N LEU A 673 -12.33 12.17 20.82
CA LEU A 673 -12.44 13.56 21.27
C LEU A 673 -13.29 13.67 22.54
N LEU A 674 -14.50 13.08 22.53
CA LEU A 674 -15.43 13.08 23.66
C LEU A 674 -14.86 12.44 24.94
N CYS A 675 -13.86 11.56 24.83
CA CYS A 675 -13.17 11.01 26.00
C CYS A 675 -12.38 12.09 26.77
N TYR A 676 -11.94 13.14 26.09
CA TYR A 676 -11.06 14.18 26.64
C TYR A 676 -11.74 15.53 26.84
N THR A 677 -12.89 15.78 26.21
CA THR A 677 -13.64 17.03 26.33
C THR A 677 -14.13 17.28 27.75
N ASN A 678 -14.05 18.54 28.19
CA ASN A 678 -14.78 19.02 29.36
C ASN A 678 -16.12 19.63 28.92
N VAL A 679 -17.21 19.31 29.62
CA VAL A 679 -18.53 19.90 29.38
C VAL A 679 -18.96 20.77 30.55
N SER A 680 -19.81 21.76 30.25
CA SER A 680 -20.19 22.81 31.20
C SER A 680 -21.39 22.48 32.08
N THR A 681 -22.38 21.72 31.59
CA THR A 681 -23.66 21.47 32.29
C THR A 681 -24.04 19.98 32.31
N LYS A 682 -25.06 19.61 33.12
CA LYS A 682 -25.59 18.23 33.13
C LYS A 682 -26.36 17.91 31.85
N GLU A 683 -26.98 18.93 31.24
CA GLU A 683 -27.70 18.85 29.97
C GLU A 683 -26.76 18.41 28.84
N CYS A 684 -25.52 18.91 28.82
CA CYS A 684 -24.48 18.43 27.90
C CYS A 684 -24.22 16.92 28.02
N ILE A 685 -24.17 16.38 29.24
CA ILE A 685 -23.95 14.94 29.47
C ILE A 685 -25.15 14.13 28.97
N GLN A 686 -26.37 14.61 29.24
CA GLN A 686 -27.60 13.96 28.80
C GLN A 686 -27.70 13.95 27.26
N LEU A 687 -27.39 15.08 26.62
CA LEU A 687 -27.32 15.22 25.17
C LEU A 687 -26.30 14.24 24.55
N ALA A 688 -25.07 14.23 25.07
CA ALA A 688 -24.02 13.31 24.61
C ALA A 688 -24.42 11.84 24.77
N LEU A 689 -25.00 11.47 25.91
CA LEU A 689 -25.49 10.10 26.13
C LEU A 689 -26.58 9.74 25.12
N LEU A 690 -27.59 10.59 24.92
CA LEU A 690 -28.69 10.32 24.00
C LEU A 690 -28.20 10.13 22.56
N GLU A 691 -27.30 11.00 22.06
CA GLU A 691 -26.80 10.88 20.70
C GLU A 691 -25.86 9.67 20.54
N LEU A 692 -25.06 9.32 21.55
CA LEU A 692 -24.27 8.09 21.55
C LEU A 692 -25.14 6.83 21.56
N LEU A 693 -26.27 6.82 22.25
CA LEU A 693 -27.23 5.70 22.22
C LEU A 693 -27.93 5.59 20.86
N LYS A 694 -28.28 6.73 20.24
CA LYS A 694 -28.79 6.78 18.87
C LYS A 694 -27.75 6.28 17.87
N ASN A 695 -26.47 6.64 18.07
CA ASN A 695 -25.34 6.12 17.29
C ASN A 695 -25.20 4.60 17.43
N LEU A 696 -25.27 4.03 18.64
CA LEU A 696 -25.25 2.57 18.85
C LEU A 696 -26.37 1.84 18.11
N THR A 697 -27.56 2.45 18.07
CA THR A 697 -28.72 1.88 17.37
C THR A 697 -28.52 1.89 15.85
N LYS A 698 -27.90 2.95 15.32
CA LYS A 698 -27.63 3.13 13.89
C LYS A 698 -26.40 2.34 13.41
N TYR A 699 -25.34 2.32 14.22
CA TYR A 699 -24.04 1.70 13.96
C TYR A 699 -23.61 0.79 15.13
N PRO A 700 -24.15 -0.44 15.23
CA PRO A 700 -23.80 -1.37 16.30
C PRO A 700 -22.30 -1.75 16.35
N THR A 701 -21.59 -1.58 15.23
CA THR A 701 -20.14 -1.80 15.07
C THR A 701 -19.31 -0.88 15.97
N ASP A 702 -19.86 0.26 16.36
CA ASP A 702 -19.17 1.29 17.14
C ASP A 702 -19.29 1.06 18.66
N ARG A 703 -19.90 -0.07 19.07
CA ARG A 703 -20.18 -0.42 20.48
C ARG A 703 -19.00 -0.23 21.43
N ASN A 704 -17.83 -0.73 21.05
CA ASN A 704 -16.65 -0.67 21.92
C ASN A 704 -16.11 0.76 22.08
N SER A 705 -16.18 1.59 21.02
CA SER A 705 -15.72 2.97 21.08
C SER A 705 -16.68 3.84 21.87
N VAL A 706 -18.00 3.61 21.75
CA VAL A 706 -19.03 4.28 22.57
C VAL A 706 -18.89 3.92 24.05
N TRP A 707 -18.74 2.63 24.41
CA TRP A 707 -18.56 2.24 25.81
C TRP A 707 -17.27 2.83 26.41
N LYS A 708 -16.18 2.87 25.63
CA LYS A 708 -14.95 3.54 26.04
C LYS A 708 -15.19 5.04 26.24
N CYS A 709 -15.93 5.69 25.35
CA CYS A 709 -16.29 7.10 25.46
C CYS A 709 -17.05 7.38 26.77
N LEU A 710 -18.12 6.64 27.04
CA LEU A 710 -18.94 6.79 28.24
C LEU A 710 -18.18 6.50 29.53
N LYS A 711 -17.25 5.54 29.51
CA LYS A 711 -16.32 5.30 30.63
C LYS A 711 -15.56 6.58 30.99
N PHE A 712 -14.93 7.23 30.01
CA PHE A 712 -14.15 8.44 30.24
C PHE A 712 -15.02 9.65 30.57
N LEU A 713 -16.16 9.81 29.88
CA LEU A 713 -17.10 10.90 30.14
C LEU A 713 -17.61 10.87 31.58
N GLY A 714 -17.98 9.68 32.09
CA GLY A 714 -18.42 9.49 33.47
C GLY A 714 -17.31 9.69 34.50
N ALA A 715 -16.10 9.19 34.21
CA ALA A 715 -14.95 9.36 35.09
C ALA A 715 -14.52 10.83 35.25
N ARG A 716 -14.67 11.66 34.19
CA ARG A 716 -14.32 13.09 34.21
C ARG A 716 -15.39 13.98 34.84
N HIS A 717 -16.67 13.63 34.72
CA HIS A 717 -17.79 14.49 35.14
C HIS A 717 -18.69 13.86 36.21
N PRO A 718 -18.15 13.30 37.32
CA PRO A 718 -18.96 12.59 38.31
C PRO A 718 -20.04 13.48 38.96
N THR A 719 -19.73 14.76 39.17
CA THR A 719 -20.66 15.73 39.78
C THR A 719 -21.81 16.10 38.85
N LEU A 720 -21.58 16.15 37.53
CA LEU A 720 -22.63 16.46 36.54
C LEU A 720 -23.53 15.25 36.28
N VAL A 721 -22.99 14.03 36.41
CA VAL A 721 -23.75 12.77 36.27
C VAL A 721 -24.66 12.50 37.47
N LEU A 722 -24.23 12.84 38.70
CA LEU A 722 -24.99 12.59 39.93
C LEU A 722 -26.48 12.98 39.86
N PRO A 723 -26.88 14.20 39.44
CA PRO A 723 -28.28 14.62 39.44
C PRO A 723 -29.16 13.88 38.41
N ILE A 724 -28.58 13.24 37.39
CA ILE A 724 -29.32 12.54 36.33
C ILE A 724 -29.40 11.02 36.56
N VAL A 725 -28.63 10.45 37.52
CA VAL A 725 -28.63 9.00 37.79
C VAL A 725 -30.03 8.41 38.02
N PRO A 726 -30.94 9.03 38.80
CA PRO A 726 -32.27 8.46 39.02
C PRO A 726 -33.11 8.35 37.74
N GLU A 727 -32.95 9.31 36.82
CA GLU A 727 -33.60 9.33 35.52
C GLU A 727 -33.00 8.25 34.60
N LEU A 728 -31.67 8.16 34.56
CA LEU A 728 -30.95 7.19 33.73
C LEU A 728 -31.22 5.74 34.13
N LEU A 729 -31.28 5.45 35.43
CA LEU A 729 -31.58 4.11 35.95
C LEU A 729 -33.09 3.84 36.02
N SER A 730 -33.94 4.80 35.62
CA SER A 730 -35.39 4.71 35.74
C SER A 730 -35.84 4.28 37.14
N THR A 731 -35.24 4.85 38.19
CA THR A 731 -35.58 4.53 39.58
C THR A 731 -36.75 5.37 40.06
N HIS A 732 -37.81 4.75 40.57
CA HIS A 732 -38.93 5.46 41.18
C HIS A 732 -38.81 5.41 42.72
N PRO A 733 -39.05 6.51 43.47
CA PRO A 733 -38.87 6.54 44.92
C PRO A 733 -39.73 5.55 45.73
N TYR A 734 -40.84 5.09 45.14
CA TYR A 734 -41.85 4.25 45.82
C TYR A 734 -42.17 2.94 45.10
N PHE A 735 -41.72 2.76 43.85
CA PHE A 735 -42.10 1.61 43.03
C PHE A 735 -40.85 0.96 42.45
N ASP A 736 -40.81 -0.36 42.47
CA ASP A 736 -39.79 -1.12 41.77
C ASP A 736 -40.12 -1.11 40.27
N THR A 737 -39.21 -0.54 39.48
CA THR A 737 -39.30 -0.57 38.02
C THR A 737 -38.86 -1.92 37.47
N PRO A 738 -39.42 -2.35 36.32
CA PRO A 738 -39.03 -3.61 35.70
C PRO A 738 -37.52 -3.64 35.42
N GLU A 739 -36.88 -4.77 35.74
CA GLU A 739 -35.45 -4.97 35.53
C GLU A 739 -35.11 -4.89 34.02
N PRO A 740 -34.21 -3.97 33.61
CA PRO A 740 -33.79 -3.89 32.21
C PRO A 740 -32.99 -5.11 31.78
N ASP A 741 -33.00 -5.42 30.48
CA ASP A 741 -32.26 -6.54 29.90
C ASP A 741 -30.74 -6.28 29.95
N MET A 742 -29.98 -7.29 30.37
CA MET A 742 -28.51 -7.22 30.43
C MET A 742 -27.85 -7.46 29.08
N ASP A 743 -28.59 -7.97 28.09
CA ASP A 743 -28.12 -8.11 26.72
C ASP A 743 -28.29 -6.82 25.90
N ASP A 744 -29.01 -5.81 26.43
CA ASP A 744 -29.20 -4.52 25.78
C ASP A 744 -27.91 -3.66 25.83
N PRO A 745 -27.26 -3.39 24.67
CA PRO A 745 -26.04 -2.59 24.64
C PRO A 745 -26.26 -1.13 25.08
N ALA A 746 -27.47 -0.59 24.96
CA ALA A 746 -27.80 0.76 25.41
C ALA A 746 -27.86 0.84 26.93
N TYR A 747 -28.45 -0.14 27.59
CA TYR A 747 -28.45 -0.22 29.05
C TYR A 747 -27.04 -0.44 29.63
N ILE A 748 -26.23 -1.32 29.03
CA ILE A 748 -24.82 -1.48 29.43
C ILE A 748 -24.06 -0.15 29.31
N ALA A 749 -24.29 0.62 28.24
CA ALA A 749 -23.68 1.93 28.04
C ALA A 749 -24.01 2.90 29.20
N VAL A 750 -25.27 2.95 29.63
CA VAL A 750 -25.72 3.74 30.81
C VAL A 750 -25.02 3.27 32.09
N LEU A 751 -24.97 1.96 32.34
CA LEU A 751 -24.29 1.41 33.52
C LEU A 751 -22.79 1.71 33.54
N VAL A 752 -22.12 1.64 32.39
CA VAL A 752 -20.69 2.00 32.27
C VAL A 752 -20.47 3.47 32.63
N LEU A 753 -21.32 4.39 32.15
CA LEU A 753 -21.25 5.80 32.53
C LEU A 753 -21.40 6.00 34.05
N VAL A 754 -22.46 5.43 34.63
CA VAL A 754 -22.81 5.58 36.06
C VAL A 754 -21.73 4.97 36.95
N PHE A 755 -21.24 3.76 36.68
CA PHE A 755 -20.21 3.13 37.51
C PHE A 755 -18.88 3.85 37.45
N ASN A 756 -18.51 4.45 36.31
CA ASN A 756 -17.31 5.26 36.23
C ASN A 756 -17.43 6.58 36.99
N ALA A 757 -18.60 7.20 36.98
CA ALA A 757 -18.89 8.37 37.81
C ALA A 757 -18.91 8.05 39.32
N ALA A 758 -19.47 6.90 39.69
CA ALA A 758 -19.59 6.45 41.09
C ALA A 758 -18.24 6.22 41.78
N LYS A 759 -17.16 5.97 41.01
CA LYS A 759 -15.80 5.81 41.56
C LYS A 759 -15.35 7.03 42.37
N SER A 760 -15.69 8.22 41.88
CA SER A 760 -15.31 9.50 42.48
C SER A 760 -16.45 10.15 43.29
N CYS A 761 -17.64 9.55 43.29
CA CYS A 761 -18.83 10.07 43.96
C CYS A 761 -19.39 9.04 44.98
N PRO A 762 -18.99 9.11 46.27
CA PRO A 762 -19.34 8.11 47.28
C PRO A 762 -20.83 8.10 47.66
N THR A 763 -21.59 9.14 47.31
CA THR A 763 -23.03 9.22 47.54
C THR A 763 -23.85 8.54 46.44
N MET A 764 -23.25 8.28 45.28
CA MET A 764 -23.94 7.71 44.11
C MET A 764 -24.48 6.29 44.34
N PRO A 765 -23.75 5.36 45.02
CA PRO A 765 -24.29 4.04 45.34
C PRO A 765 -25.57 4.05 46.18
N ALA A 766 -25.89 5.13 46.89
CA ALA A 766 -27.14 5.25 47.63
C ALA A 766 -28.37 5.41 46.72
N LEU A 767 -28.17 5.70 45.43
CA LEU A 767 -29.20 5.83 44.41
C LEU A 767 -29.43 4.53 43.62
N PHE A 768 -28.65 3.48 43.89
CA PHE A 768 -28.71 2.23 43.13
C PHE A 768 -29.84 1.32 43.64
N SER A 769 -30.50 0.64 42.71
CA SER A 769 -31.44 -0.44 43.00
C SER A 769 -30.72 -1.76 43.29
N ASP A 770 -31.43 -2.73 43.87
CA ASP A 770 -30.88 -4.07 44.13
C ASP A 770 -30.35 -4.78 42.87
N HIS A 771 -31.05 -4.63 41.73
CA HIS A 771 -30.59 -5.19 40.46
C HIS A 771 -29.36 -4.47 39.92
N THR A 772 -29.21 -3.15 40.13
CA THR A 772 -28.00 -2.41 39.72
C THR A 772 -26.75 -2.93 40.44
N PHE A 773 -26.86 -3.33 41.71
CA PHE A 773 -25.75 -3.98 42.42
C PHE A 773 -25.40 -5.37 41.85
N ARG A 774 -26.41 -6.15 41.44
CA ARG A 774 -26.18 -7.44 40.75
C ARG A 774 -25.51 -7.23 39.39
N HIS A 775 -26.00 -6.28 38.61
CA HIS A 775 -25.45 -5.91 37.31
C HIS A 775 -24.01 -5.40 37.43
N TYR A 776 -23.71 -4.60 38.45
CA TYR A 776 -22.34 -4.20 38.76
C TYR A 776 -21.41 -5.39 38.97
N ALA A 777 -21.82 -6.37 39.80
CA ALA A 777 -21.01 -7.54 40.08
C ALA A 777 -20.73 -8.35 38.80
N TYR A 778 -21.76 -8.56 37.98
CA TYR A 778 -21.62 -9.26 36.70
C TYR A 778 -20.70 -8.50 35.72
N LEU A 779 -20.95 -7.20 35.48
CA LEU A 779 -20.17 -6.40 34.55
C LEU A 779 -18.74 -6.15 35.02
N ARG A 780 -18.49 -6.14 36.34
CA ARG A 780 -17.12 -6.07 36.86
C ARG A 780 -16.33 -7.32 36.49
N ASP A 781 -16.95 -8.50 36.56
CA ASP A 781 -16.27 -9.75 36.22
C ASP A 781 -16.13 -9.93 34.70
N SER A 782 -17.14 -9.57 33.92
CA SER A 782 -17.12 -9.72 32.45
C SER A 782 -16.39 -8.59 31.70
N LEU A 783 -16.52 -7.33 32.14
CA LEU A 783 -15.99 -6.13 31.47
C LEU A 783 -15.09 -5.30 32.40
N SER A 784 -14.12 -5.97 33.04
CA SER A 784 -13.18 -5.37 34.00
C SER A 784 -12.41 -4.13 33.50
N HIS A 785 -12.17 -4.04 32.19
CA HIS A 785 -11.48 -2.92 31.56
C HIS A 785 -12.36 -1.66 31.40
N LEU A 786 -13.69 -1.81 31.46
CA LEU A 786 -14.67 -0.71 31.37
C LEU A 786 -15.23 -0.32 32.74
N VAL A 787 -15.42 -1.28 33.66
CA VAL A 787 -16.09 -1.05 34.95
C VAL A 787 -15.08 -1.00 36.10
N PRO A 788 -15.00 0.10 36.87
CA PRO A 788 -14.04 0.23 37.96
C PRO A 788 -14.45 -0.50 39.25
N HIS A 789 -13.51 -0.64 40.18
CA HIS A 789 -13.81 -1.06 41.54
C HIS A 789 -14.51 0.05 42.34
N LEU A 790 -15.68 -0.27 42.90
CA LEU A 790 -16.49 0.61 43.74
C LEU A 790 -16.46 0.16 45.20
N ARG A 791 -16.54 1.12 46.11
CA ARG A 791 -16.71 0.85 47.56
C ARG A 791 -18.20 0.84 47.87
N LEU A 792 -18.82 -0.34 47.84
CA LEU A 792 -20.25 -0.49 48.05
C LEU A 792 -20.60 -0.80 49.52
N PRO A 793 -21.60 -0.13 50.13
CA PRO A 793 -22.07 -0.43 51.47
C PRO A 793 -22.74 -1.81 51.52
N GLY A 794 -22.41 -2.65 52.50
CA GLY A 794 -23.09 -3.93 52.77
C GLY A 794 -22.36 -5.22 52.36
N ARG A 795 -21.27 -5.15 51.57
CA ARG A 795 -20.44 -6.32 51.27
C ARG A 795 -19.28 -6.40 52.27
N LYS A 796 -19.41 -7.25 53.30
CA LYS A 796 -18.25 -7.69 54.09
C LYS A 796 -17.24 -8.28 53.11
N GLN A 797 -16.08 -7.64 52.96
CA GLN A 797 -14.92 -8.29 52.35
C GLN A 797 -14.70 -9.59 53.12
N THR A 798 -15.03 -10.73 52.52
CA THR A 798 -14.52 -12.01 53.01
C THR A 798 -13.01 -11.87 53.00
N ALA A 799 -12.43 -11.89 54.19
CA ALA A 799 -11.00 -11.76 54.42
C ALA A 799 -10.24 -12.88 53.70
N SER A 800 -9.88 -12.60 52.46
CA SER A 800 -8.74 -13.16 51.75
C SER A 800 -8.30 -12.08 50.79
N SER A 801 -7.05 -11.61 50.93
CA SER A 801 -6.38 -10.53 50.15
C SER A 801 -6.64 -9.06 50.57
N GLY A 802 -6.51 -8.79 51.87
CA GLY A 802 -6.29 -7.44 52.43
C GLY A 802 -4.82 -7.12 52.73
N LEU A 803 -3.89 -7.67 51.94
CA LEU A 803 -2.48 -7.27 51.90
C LEU A 803 -2.23 -6.73 50.50
N GLU A 804 -1.96 -5.43 50.43
CA GLU A 804 -1.22 -4.72 49.37
C GLU A 804 -1.07 -5.49 48.03
N ALA A 805 -2.03 -5.25 47.14
CA ALA A 805 -2.01 -5.72 45.75
C ALA A 805 -0.97 -4.99 44.87
N SER A 806 0.18 -4.64 45.44
CA SER A 806 1.36 -4.11 44.74
C SER A 806 2.55 -5.09 44.73
N GLY A 807 2.41 -6.30 45.30
CA GLY A 807 3.52 -7.26 45.40
C GLY A 807 3.23 -8.73 45.07
N MET A 808 1.99 -9.13 44.74
CA MET A 808 1.63 -10.54 44.53
C MET A 808 1.67 -11.04 43.08
N SER A 809 1.81 -10.16 42.08
CA SER A 809 1.93 -10.59 40.67
C SER A 809 3.34 -11.07 40.31
N SER A 810 4.38 -10.62 41.02
CA SER A 810 5.77 -11.00 40.70
C SER A 810 6.10 -12.44 41.06
N GLY A 811 5.65 -12.91 42.24
CA GLY A 811 5.96 -14.27 42.70
C GLY A 811 5.33 -15.40 41.85
N SER A 812 4.14 -15.16 41.28
CA SER A 812 3.48 -16.13 40.39
C SER A 812 4.22 -16.25 39.05
N LEU A 813 4.64 -15.13 38.47
CA LEU A 813 5.36 -15.12 37.18
C LEU A 813 6.76 -15.74 37.32
N GLU A 814 7.50 -15.40 38.37
CA GLU A 814 8.83 -15.94 38.65
C GLU A 814 8.78 -17.46 38.89
N SER A 815 7.79 -17.95 39.63
CA SER A 815 7.59 -19.39 39.83
C SER A 815 7.29 -20.13 38.51
N ALA A 816 6.48 -19.54 37.63
CA ALA A 816 6.17 -20.10 36.32
C ALA A 816 7.39 -20.09 35.39
N GLN A 817 8.23 -19.05 35.46
CA GLN A 817 9.48 -18.97 34.70
C GLN A 817 10.49 -20.03 35.15
N ASN A 818 10.63 -20.24 36.46
CA ASN A 818 11.48 -21.30 37.01
C ASN A 818 10.99 -22.68 36.60
N PHE A 819 9.67 -22.93 36.65
CA PHE A 819 9.08 -24.19 36.19
C PHE A 819 9.35 -24.46 34.69
N LEU A 820 9.26 -23.43 33.85
CA LEU A 820 9.59 -23.53 32.41
C LEU A 820 11.07 -23.91 32.22
N GLN A 821 11.99 -23.27 32.93
CA GLN A 821 13.42 -23.59 32.87
C GLN A 821 13.71 -25.01 33.37
N ASP A 822 13.17 -25.40 34.52
CA ASP A 822 13.32 -26.75 35.08
C ASP A 822 12.78 -27.82 34.14
N SER A 823 11.68 -27.54 33.45
CA SER A 823 11.11 -28.44 32.44
C SER A 823 12.05 -28.64 31.26
N LEU A 824 12.68 -27.58 30.75
CA LEU A 824 13.65 -27.67 29.65
C LEU A 824 14.96 -28.37 30.08
N ILE A 825 15.44 -28.10 31.29
CA ILE A 825 16.60 -28.79 31.86
C ILE A 825 16.30 -30.29 31.99
N ARG A 826 15.10 -30.69 32.42
CA ARG A 826 14.69 -32.10 32.51
C ARG A 826 14.74 -32.80 31.14
N VAL A 827 14.36 -32.11 30.07
CA VAL A 827 14.43 -32.62 28.69
C VAL A 827 15.88 -32.86 28.24
N SER A 828 16.88 -32.19 28.82
CA SER A 828 18.28 -32.46 28.50
C SER A 828 18.73 -33.90 28.81
N ALA A 829 18.03 -34.60 29.73
CA ALA A 829 18.29 -35.99 30.08
C ALA A 829 17.84 -37.00 29.00
N LEU A 830 17.18 -36.56 27.92
CA LEU A 830 16.66 -37.43 26.84
C LEU A 830 17.72 -38.36 26.24
N GLN A 831 18.97 -37.93 26.17
CA GLN A 831 20.05 -38.71 25.57
C GLN A 831 20.45 -39.95 26.38
N ASN A 832 20.09 -39.98 27.67
CA ASN A 832 20.47 -41.04 28.61
C ASN A 832 19.33 -42.04 28.88
N LEU A 833 18.16 -41.85 28.26
CA LEU A 833 16.97 -42.66 28.47
C LEU A 833 16.76 -43.67 27.35
N GLU A 834 16.11 -44.79 27.68
CA GLU A 834 15.60 -45.71 26.67
C GLU A 834 14.54 -45.04 25.79
N THR A 835 14.40 -45.52 24.55
CA THR A 835 13.56 -44.91 23.52
C THR A 835 12.10 -44.69 23.92
N LEU A 836 11.53 -45.59 24.73
CA LEU A 836 10.15 -45.49 25.23
C LEU A 836 10.05 -44.43 26.33
N GLY A 837 10.95 -44.44 27.30
CA GLY A 837 10.99 -43.43 28.38
C GLY A 837 11.27 -42.01 27.87
N ALA A 838 12.06 -41.88 26.81
CA ALA A 838 12.27 -40.61 26.12
C ALA A 838 10.99 -40.06 25.46
N GLN A 839 10.15 -40.93 24.89
CA GLN A 839 8.87 -40.53 24.31
C GLN A 839 7.87 -40.11 25.37
N GLU A 840 7.75 -40.87 26.46
CA GLU A 840 6.86 -40.54 27.58
C GLU A 840 7.25 -39.20 28.23
N LEU A 841 8.55 -38.96 28.45
CA LEU A 841 9.04 -37.69 28.97
C LEU A 841 8.68 -36.51 28.06
N LEU A 842 8.83 -36.66 26.74
CA LEU A 842 8.43 -35.65 25.76
C LEU A 842 6.91 -35.40 25.80
N GLU A 843 6.10 -36.45 25.85
CA GLU A 843 4.64 -36.31 25.92
C GLU A 843 4.17 -35.59 27.19
N PHE A 844 4.74 -35.92 28.35
CA PHE A 844 4.42 -35.23 29.60
C PHE A 844 4.85 -33.77 29.59
N THR A 845 6.08 -33.49 29.15
CA THR A 845 6.60 -32.11 29.09
C THR A 845 5.84 -31.23 28.09
N ILE A 846 5.47 -31.76 26.92
CA ILE A 846 4.62 -31.03 25.96
C ILE A 846 3.28 -30.65 26.59
N ARG A 847 2.62 -31.59 27.29
CA ARG A 847 1.35 -31.34 27.96
C ARG A 847 1.48 -30.29 29.06
N ASP A 848 2.54 -30.37 29.87
CA ASP A 848 2.78 -29.42 30.97
C ASP A 848 3.07 -28.02 30.44
N LEU A 849 3.83 -27.88 29.34
CA LEU A 849 4.12 -26.60 28.69
C LEU A 849 2.88 -26.00 28.01
N GLN A 850 2.07 -26.81 27.32
CA GLN A 850 0.79 -26.35 26.77
C GLN A 850 -0.12 -25.81 27.87
N ARG A 851 -0.19 -26.53 29.00
CA ARG A 851 -0.99 -26.11 30.14
C ARG A 851 -0.45 -24.83 30.79
N LEU A 852 0.87 -24.66 30.87
CA LEU A 852 1.49 -23.43 31.34
C LEU A 852 1.12 -22.24 30.46
N GLY A 853 1.13 -22.41 29.13
CA GLY A 853 0.76 -21.35 28.18
C GLY A 853 -0.73 -20.96 28.25
N GLU A 854 -1.63 -21.91 28.57
CA GLU A 854 -3.05 -21.62 28.81
C GLU A 854 -3.29 -20.82 30.11
N LEU A 855 -2.45 -21.05 31.13
CA LEU A 855 -2.61 -20.43 32.45
C LEU A 855 -1.91 -19.08 32.57
N GLN A 856 -0.77 -18.89 31.91
CA GLN A 856 0.06 -17.69 32.03
C GLN A 856 0.26 -17.00 30.68
N THR A 857 -0.47 -15.90 30.45
CA THR A 857 -0.48 -15.15 29.19
C THR A 857 0.89 -14.57 28.81
N GLU A 858 1.65 -14.07 29.79
CA GLU A 858 2.97 -13.46 29.55
C GLU A 858 4.02 -14.47 29.05
N LEU A 859 3.96 -15.72 29.53
CA LEU A 859 4.86 -16.79 29.13
C LEU A 859 4.30 -17.67 28.01
N ALA A 860 3.07 -17.39 27.54
CA ALA A 860 2.37 -18.23 26.57
C ALA A 860 3.16 -18.40 25.26
N GLY A 861 3.81 -17.33 24.78
CA GLY A 861 4.64 -17.38 23.59
C GLY A 861 5.82 -18.34 23.73
N SER A 862 6.60 -18.22 24.81
CA SER A 862 7.74 -19.10 25.11
C SER A 862 7.32 -20.55 25.37
N ALA A 863 6.20 -20.75 26.08
CA ALA A 863 5.68 -22.08 26.39
C ALA A 863 5.18 -22.82 25.15
N ASP A 864 4.41 -22.16 24.28
CA ASP A 864 3.90 -22.71 23.02
C ASP A 864 5.04 -22.98 22.02
N PHE A 865 6.05 -22.09 21.97
CA PHE A 865 7.26 -22.28 21.18
C PHE A 865 8.02 -23.55 21.61
N CYS A 866 8.28 -23.70 22.91
CA CYS A 866 8.92 -24.90 23.46
C CYS A 866 8.10 -26.16 23.20
N ALA A 867 6.80 -26.13 23.48
CA ALA A 867 5.91 -27.27 23.28
C ALA A 867 5.92 -27.72 21.80
N THR A 868 5.84 -26.79 20.86
CA THR A 868 5.90 -27.07 19.42
C THR A 868 7.26 -27.64 19.00
N TYR A 869 8.37 -27.11 19.52
CA TYR A 869 9.70 -27.65 19.25
C TYR A 869 9.87 -29.09 19.78
N LEU A 870 9.43 -29.35 21.01
CA LEU A 870 9.46 -30.70 21.60
C LEU A 870 8.53 -31.66 20.87
N HIS A 871 7.40 -31.16 20.36
CA HIS A 871 6.49 -31.95 19.54
C HIS A 871 7.14 -32.38 18.20
N CYS A 872 7.86 -31.48 17.51
CA CYS A 872 8.68 -31.85 16.36
C CYS A 872 9.67 -32.98 16.71
N GLN A 873 10.34 -32.89 17.86
CA GLN A 873 11.30 -33.89 18.29
C GLN A 873 10.64 -35.24 18.64
N LEU A 874 9.46 -35.23 19.25
CA LEU A 874 8.66 -36.41 19.53
C LEU A 874 8.25 -37.10 18.23
N LEU A 875 7.74 -36.34 17.25
CA LEU A 875 7.38 -36.85 15.93
C LEU A 875 8.58 -37.45 15.20
N LEU A 876 9.73 -36.77 15.24
CA LEU A 876 10.97 -37.27 14.63
C LEU A 876 11.42 -38.58 15.29
N THR A 877 11.36 -38.67 16.62
CA THR A 877 11.70 -39.87 17.39
C THR A 877 10.77 -41.04 17.07
N LYS A 878 9.45 -40.80 17.03
CA LYS A 878 8.45 -41.81 16.63
C LYS A 878 8.68 -42.29 15.19
N ALA A 879 8.95 -41.35 14.28
CA ALA A 879 9.20 -41.65 12.87
C ALA A 879 10.45 -42.52 12.65
N LEU A 880 11.54 -42.28 13.41
CA LEU A 880 12.78 -43.06 13.33
C LEU A 880 12.68 -44.46 13.93
N GLN A 881 11.74 -44.68 14.84
CA GLN A 881 11.51 -45.96 15.53
C GLN A 881 10.45 -46.85 14.85
N GLU A 882 9.80 -46.36 13.79
CA GLU A 882 8.77 -47.11 13.09
C GLU A 882 9.30 -48.44 12.55
N LYS A 883 8.49 -49.51 12.62
CA LYS A 883 8.88 -50.86 12.16
C LYS A 883 9.21 -50.91 10.67
N LEU A 884 8.82 -49.88 9.93
CA LEU A 884 9.13 -49.68 8.53
C LEU A 884 10.62 -49.84 8.20
N TRP A 885 11.51 -49.44 9.11
CA TRP A 885 12.94 -49.45 8.82
C TRP A 885 13.56 -50.84 8.74
N THR A 886 12.91 -51.84 9.34
CA THR A 886 13.34 -53.26 9.37
C THR A 886 12.56 -54.13 8.39
N MET A 887 11.54 -53.59 7.73
CA MET A 887 10.75 -54.31 6.72
C MET A 887 11.39 -54.28 5.32
N ALA A 888 11.09 -55.30 4.52
CA ALA A 888 11.55 -55.36 3.13
C ALA A 888 10.90 -54.26 2.27
N VAL A 889 11.72 -53.57 1.47
CA VAL A 889 11.36 -52.41 0.63
C VAL A 889 10.06 -52.59 -0.19
N PRO A 890 9.74 -53.77 -0.78
CA PRO A 890 8.51 -53.96 -1.55
C PRO A 890 7.21 -53.88 -0.72
N LEU A 891 7.28 -54.09 0.60
CA LEU A 891 6.12 -54.07 1.50
C LEU A 891 5.84 -52.67 2.09
N CYS A 892 6.76 -51.72 1.91
CA CYS A 892 6.69 -50.37 2.47
C CYS A 892 5.55 -49.50 1.88
N LEU A 893 5.08 -49.80 0.66
CA LEU A 893 4.15 -48.95 -0.10
C LEU A 893 2.80 -48.67 0.59
N LYS A 894 2.33 -49.56 1.49
CA LYS A 894 1.04 -49.40 2.21
C LYS A 894 1.16 -48.85 3.64
N GLN A 895 2.36 -48.87 4.25
CA GLN A 895 2.56 -48.49 5.67
C GLN A 895 3.35 -47.18 5.87
N ASN A 896 3.87 -46.56 4.81
CA ASN A 896 4.60 -45.28 4.87
C ASN A 896 3.76 -44.05 5.29
N ALA A 897 2.43 -44.17 5.33
CA ALA A 897 1.52 -43.04 5.53
C ALA A 897 1.74 -42.31 6.87
N LYS A 898 2.03 -43.05 7.96
CA LYS A 898 2.28 -42.45 9.28
C LYS A 898 3.55 -41.59 9.29
N VAL A 899 4.66 -42.14 8.78
CA VAL A 899 5.95 -41.43 8.72
C VAL A 899 5.88 -40.25 7.75
N SER A 900 5.20 -40.41 6.61
CA SER A 900 5.01 -39.32 5.65
C SER A 900 4.16 -38.18 6.22
N THR A 901 3.16 -38.49 7.05
CA THR A 901 2.32 -37.48 7.72
C THR A 901 3.11 -36.76 8.80
N ALA A 902 3.88 -37.51 9.61
CA ALA A 902 4.77 -36.94 10.62
C ALA A 902 5.81 -35.99 10.01
N VAL A 903 6.44 -36.37 8.88
CA VAL A 903 7.40 -35.51 8.17
C VAL A 903 6.74 -34.19 7.70
N ARG A 904 5.56 -34.27 7.10
CA ARG A 904 4.82 -33.07 6.66
C ARG A 904 4.49 -32.16 7.84
N GLN A 905 4.04 -32.76 8.94
CA GLN A 905 3.71 -32.02 10.16
C GLN A 905 4.95 -31.35 10.79
N ILE A 906 6.11 -32.02 10.82
CA ILE A 906 7.37 -31.41 11.29
C ILE A 906 7.75 -30.22 10.41
N LEU A 907 7.63 -30.35 9.08
CA LEU A 907 7.92 -29.23 8.18
C LEU A 907 6.98 -28.04 8.46
N ASP A 908 5.67 -28.27 8.55
CA ASP A 908 4.68 -27.22 8.85
C ASP A 908 4.94 -26.57 10.22
N GLU A 909 5.26 -27.36 11.25
CA GLU A 909 5.59 -26.86 12.58
C GLU A 909 6.92 -26.08 12.60
N THR A 910 7.94 -26.49 11.84
CA THR A 910 9.19 -25.70 11.72
C THR A 910 8.96 -24.37 11.02
N TYR A 911 8.09 -24.29 10.02
CA TYR A 911 7.73 -23.01 9.41
C TYR A 911 6.93 -22.11 10.36
N LYS A 912 6.03 -22.68 11.17
CA LYS A 912 5.36 -21.95 12.25
C LYS A 912 6.36 -21.43 13.27
N LEU A 913 7.30 -22.26 13.72
CA LEU A 913 8.33 -21.86 14.69
C LEU A 913 9.18 -20.69 14.19
N GLU A 914 9.49 -20.62 12.88
CA GLU A 914 10.31 -19.54 12.32
C GLU A 914 9.52 -18.24 12.07
N PHE A 915 8.29 -18.34 11.55
CA PHE A 915 7.56 -17.17 11.04
C PHE A 915 6.42 -16.68 11.92
N LEU A 916 5.86 -17.53 12.79
CA LEU A 916 4.76 -17.14 13.70
C LEU A 916 5.29 -16.44 14.96
N TYR A 917 6.56 -16.61 15.30
CA TYR A 917 7.14 -16.10 16.54
C TYR A 917 8.07 -14.93 16.26
N SER A 918 8.06 -13.96 17.16
CA SER A 918 8.97 -12.80 17.17
C SER A 918 9.90 -12.87 18.38
N GLY A 919 11.04 -12.16 18.31
CA GLY A 919 12.07 -12.19 19.37
C GLY A 919 13.05 -13.36 19.28
N LEU A 920 13.07 -14.10 18.17
CA LEU A 920 14.05 -15.18 17.94
C LEU A 920 15.43 -14.62 17.60
N GLN A 921 16.47 -15.19 18.20
CA GLN A 921 17.87 -14.91 17.83
C GLN A 921 18.33 -15.91 16.75
N THR A 922 19.47 -15.60 16.12
CA THR A 922 20.06 -16.43 15.05
C THR A 922 20.26 -17.89 15.48
N GLN A 923 20.58 -18.12 16.76
CA GLN A 923 20.76 -19.46 17.32
C GLN A 923 19.48 -20.31 17.29
N GLN A 924 18.32 -19.75 17.67
CA GLN A 924 17.05 -20.50 17.62
C GLN A 924 16.62 -20.74 16.17
N ILE A 925 16.82 -19.76 15.29
CA ILE A 925 16.56 -19.91 13.85
C ILE A 925 17.43 -21.05 13.27
N ALA A 926 18.73 -21.08 13.57
CA ALA A 926 19.61 -22.17 13.15
C ALA A 926 19.14 -23.54 13.68
N THR A 927 18.66 -23.60 14.92
CA THR A 927 18.14 -24.83 15.53
C THR A 927 16.88 -25.34 14.81
N ILE A 928 15.95 -24.43 14.46
CA ILE A 928 14.74 -24.75 13.68
C ILE A 928 15.13 -25.26 12.28
N HIS A 929 16.08 -24.59 11.61
CA HIS A 929 16.57 -25.02 10.29
C HIS A 929 17.28 -26.37 10.34
N ASN A 930 17.98 -26.71 11.44
CA ASN A 930 18.54 -28.05 11.63
C ASN A 930 17.45 -29.12 11.72
N VAL A 931 16.37 -28.90 12.48
CA VAL A 931 15.23 -29.84 12.54
C VAL A 931 14.55 -29.95 11.17
N ARG A 932 14.44 -28.85 10.42
CA ARG A 932 13.92 -28.86 9.05
C ARG A 932 14.79 -29.69 8.10
N LEU A 933 16.12 -29.59 8.21
CA LEU A 933 17.05 -30.44 7.45
C LEU A 933 16.90 -31.91 7.83
N GLN A 934 16.73 -32.24 9.11
CA GLN A 934 16.44 -33.61 9.56
C GLN A 934 15.13 -34.15 8.95
N ALA A 935 14.08 -33.33 8.90
CA ALA A 935 12.80 -33.70 8.28
C ALA A 935 12.92 -33.90 6.75
N LYS A 936 13.63 -33.00 6.05
CA LYS A 936 13.94 -33.13 4.62
C LYS A 936 14.77 -34.38 4.32
N ALA A 937 15.77 -34.69 5.16
CA ALA A 937 16.56 -35.91 5.04
C ALA A 937 15.69 -37.16 5.22
N LEU A 938 14.80 -37.16 6.21
CA LEU A 938 13.84 -38.24 6.44
C LEU A 938 12.88 -38.41 5.26
N GLN A 939 12.39 -37.30 4.68
CA GLN A 939 11.57 -37.30 3.47
C GLN A 939 12.30 -37.93 2.28
N LEU A 940 13.57 -37.57 2.09
CA LEU A 940 14.43 -38.12 1.04
C LEU A 940 14.64 -39.64 1.21
N ILE A 941 14.87 -40.10 2.44
CA ILE A 941 15.01 -41.54 2.71
C ILE A 941 13.69 -42.28 2.38
N LEU A 942 12.55 -41.71 2.71
CA LEU A 942 11.23 -42.31 2.42
C LEU A 942 10.93 -42.35 0.92
N THR A 943 11.19 -41.26 0.18
CA THR A 943 10.96 -41.22 -1.28
C THR A 943 11.88 -42.20 -2.00
N ALA A 944 13.15 -42.30 -1.61
CA ALA A 944 14.11 -43.28 -2.15
C ALA A 944 13.70 -44.74 -1.88
N ARG A 945 13.02 -45.02 -0.76
CA ARG A 945 12.51 -46.37 -0.43
C ARG A 945 11.17 -46.69 -1.12
N SER A 946 10.38 -45.68 -1.48
CA SER A 946 9.01 -45.87 -1.98
C SER A 946 8.87 -45.79 -3.51
N LYS A 947 9.70 -45.00 -4.20
CA LYS A 947 9.58 -44.77 -5.65
C LYS A 947 10.61 -45.62 -6.41
N ARG A 948 10.21 -46.21 -7.55
CA ARG A 948 11.11 -46.94 -8.46
C ARG A 948 11.62 -45.99 -9.55
N GLY A 949 12.93 -45.80 -9.65
CA GLY A 949 13.60 -44.99 -10.70
C GLY A 949 14.76 -44.16 -10.13
N VAL A 950 15.98 -44.29 -10.69
CA VAL A 950 17.21 -43.68 -10.16
C VAL A 950 17.28 -42.17 -10.46
N ASP A 951 16.79 -41.73 -11.62
CA ASP A 951 16.93 -40.34 -12.08
C ASP A 951 16.09 -39.34 -11.26
N ARG A 952 14.89 -39.74 -10.80
CA ARG A 952 14.05 -38.91 -9.93
C ARG A 952 14.63 -38.71 -8.52
N VAL A 953 15.46 -39.65 -8.05
CA VAL A 953 16.09 -39.56 -6.73
C VAL A 953 17.32 -38.65 -6.79
N LEU A 954 18.04 -38.63 -7.92
CA LEU A 954 19.22 -37.77 -8.13
C LEU A 954 18.89 -36.28 -7.92
N GLY A 955 17.85 -35.76 -8.59
CA GLY A 955 17.47 -34.35 -8.47
C GLY A 955 17.05 -33.93 -7.04
N ILE A 956 16.39 -34.84 -6.29
CA ILE A 956 16.01 -34.57 -4.89
C ILE A 956 17.25 -34.59 -3.98
N CYS A 957 18.21 -35.49 -4.24
CA CYS A 957 19.50 -35.50 -3.53
C CYS A 957 20.30 -34.22 -3.78
N GLU A 958 20.39 -33.74 -5.03
CA GLU A 958 21.07 -32.48 -5.36
C GLU A 958 20.43 -31.28 -4.66
N LYS A 959 19.08 -31.19 -4.67
CA LYS A 959 18.35 -30.14 -3.94
C LYS A 959 18.61 -30.19 -2.44
N PHE A 960 18.66 -31.38 -1.84
CA PHE A 960 18.99 -31.54 -0.43
C PHE A 960 20.43 -31.11 -0.11
N LEU A 961 21.41 -31.42 -0.96
CA LEU A 961 22.79 -30.97 -0.78
C LEU A 961 22.90 -29.43 -0.90
N GLN A 962 22.14 -28.82 -1.81
CA GLN A 962 22.06 -27.36 -1.92
C GLN A 962 21.46 -26.72 -0.67
N ASP A 963 20.44 -27.35 -0.06
CA ASP A 963 19.88 -26.89 1.23
C ASP A 963 20.93 -26.92 2.35
N VAL A 964 21.79 -27.93 2.37
CA VAL A 964 22.89 -28.06 3.34
C VAL A 964 23.95 -26.97 3.15
N GLU A 965 24.38 -26.73 1.91
CA GLU A 965 25.33 -25.65 1.61
C GLU A 965 24.75 -24.28 1.96
N SER A 966 23.46 -24.10 1.72
CA SER A 966 22.74 -22.87 2.08
C SER A 966 22.69 -22.67 3.60
N PHE A 967 22.44 -23.74 4.37
CA PHE A 967 22.53 -23.70 5.83
C PHE A 967 23.92 -23.28 6.30
N GLN A 968 24.98 -23.88 5.76
CA GLN A 968 26.36 -23.53 6.12
C GLN A 968 26.64 -22.06 5.87
N ARG A 969 26.22 -21.52 4.72
CA ARG A 969 26.41 -20.11 4.36
C ARG A 969 25.66 -19.16 5.28
N LEU A 970 24.43 -19.49 5.66
CA LEU A 970 23.56 -18.63 6.48
C LEU A 970 23.95 -18.63 7.96
N PHE A 971 24.46 -19.73 8.50
CA PHE A 971 24.67 -19.92 9.94
C PHE A 971 26.14 -20.20 10.32
N MET A 972 27.11 -19.66 9.57
CA MET A 972 28.54 -19.89 9.81
C MET A 972 28.98 -19.58 11.25
N THR A 973 28.43 -18.54 11.87
CA THR A 973 28.78 -18.12 13.23
C THR A 973 28.27 -19.07 14.31
N GLU A 974 27.16 -19.77 14.04
CA GLU A 974 26.47 -20.61 15.02
C GLU A 974 26.95 -22.07 14.99
N LEU A 975 27.71 -22.49 13.96
CA LEU A 975 28.24 -23.85 13.80
C LEU A 975 28.88 -24.46 15.08
N PRO A 976 29.67 -23.72 15.89
CA PRO A 976 30.26 -24.27 17.11
C PRO A 976 29.22 -24.74 18.16
N HIS A 977 27.98 -24.26 18.09
CA HIS A 977 26.91 -24.69 18.99
C HIS A 977 26.33 -26.08 18.64
N PHE A 978 26.60 -26.57 17.43
CA PHE A 978 26.00 -27.77 16.87
C PHE A 978 26.88 -29.03 17.04
N GLN A 979 27.69 -29.10 18.11
CA GLN A 979 28.57 -30.25 18.38
C GLN A 979 27.81 -31.59 18.47
N ASP A 980 28.32 -32.62 17.79
CA ASP A 980 27.72 -33.95 17.65
C ASP A 980 26.31 -33.97 17.01
N SER A 981 25.89 -32.87 16.39
CA SER A 981 24.57 -32.74 15.75
C SER A 981 24.48 -33.42 14.38
N PHE A 982 23.27 -33.45 13.81
CA PHE A 982 23.06 -33.94 12.45
C PHE A 982 23.81 -33.11 11.40
N VAL A 983 23.72 -31.77 11.48
CA VAL A 983 24.31 -30.88 10.48
C VAL A 983 25.83 -30.90 10.51
N GLU A 984 26.46 -30.86 11.68
CA GLU A 984 27.92 -30.89 11.79
C GLU A 984 28.50 -32.17 11.15
N LYS A 985 27.96 -33.34 11.52
CA LYS A 985 28.36 -34.63 10.93
C LYS A 985 28.14 -34.67 9.42
N LEU A 986 27.13 -33.98 8.92
CA LEU A 986 26.82 -33.92 7.49
C LEU A 986 27.80 -33.00 6.75
N LEU A 987 28.19 -31.88 7.35
CA LEU A 987 29.22 -30.97 6.82
C LEU A 987 30.60 -31.61 6.81
N GLU A 988 30.98 -32.37 7.85
CA GLU A 988 32.22 -33.17 7.86
C GLU A 988 32.26 -34.20 6.73
N LEU A 989 31.12 -34.83 6.44
CA LEU A 989 30.98 -35.83 5.38
C LEU A 989 30.71 -35.23 3.99
N MET A 990 30.57 -33.91 3.87
CA MET A 990 30.11 -33.25 2.64
C MET A 990 30.96 -33.57 1.39
N PRO A 991 32.30 -33.59 1.45
CA PRO A 991 33.14 -33.98 0.30
C PRO A 991 32.89 -35.41 -0.18
N ARG A 992 32.48 -36.30 0.74
CA ARG A 992 32.13 -37.68 0.43
C ARG A 992 30.70 -37.79 -0.10
N LEU A 993 29.76 -37.00 0.43
CA LEU A 993 28.35 -37.02 0.02
C LEU A 993 28.16 -36.58 -1.43
N THR A 994 28.90 -35.56 -1.89
CA THR A 994 28.84 -35.05 -3.27
C THR A 994 29.41 -36.04 -4.30
N ALA A 995 30.31 -36.93 -3.89
CA ALA A 995 30.94 -37.94 -4.76
C ALA A 995 30.24 -39.31 -4.76
N CYS A 996 29.28 -39.54 -3.85
CA CYS A 996 28.63 -40.84 -3.68
C CYS A 996 27.41 -41.03 -4.60
N LYS A 997 27.07 -42.29 -4.91
CA LYS A 997 25.82 -42.62 -5.62
C LYS A 997 24.61 -42.28 -4.73
N PRO A 998 23.44 -41.91 -5.30
CA PRO A 998 22.26 -41.50 -4.52
C PRO A 998 21.80 -42.52 -3.47
N LEU A 999 21.87 -43.82 -3.76
CA LEU A 999 21.50 -44.87 -2.79
C LEU A 999 22.49 -44.96 -1.62
N ASP A 1000 23.78 -44.69 -1.85
CA ASP A 1000 24.79 -44.70 -0.80
C ASP A 1000 24.66 -43.44 0.07
N LEU A 1001 24.34 -42.29 -0.53
CA LEU A 1001 23.97 -41.07 0.18
C LEU A 1001 22.78 -41.31 1.12
N VAL A 1002 21.71 -41.94 0.66
CA VAL A 1002 20.53 -42.26 1.49
C VAL A 1002 20.88 -43.17 2.67
N LYS A 1003 21.78 -44.15 2.50
CA LYS A 1003 22.25 -45.01 3.60
C LYS A 1003 23.09 -44.24 4.62
N ILE A 1004 23.97 -43.36 4.15
CA ILE A 1004 24.78 -42.49 5.02
C ILE A 1004 23.84 -41.58 5.82
N LEU A 1005 22.90 -40.90 5.17
CA LEU A 1005 21.91 -40.04 5.83
C LEU A 1005 21.09 -40.80 6.87
N GLN A 1006 20.61 -42.01 6.56
CA GLN A 1006 19.86 -42.82 7.51
C GLN A 1006 20.69 -43.17 8.77
N THR A 1007 21.98 -43.43 8.59
CA THR A 1007 22.90 -43.75 9.69
C THR A 1007 23.19 -42.51 10.53
N THR A 1008 23.53 -41.39 9.88
CA THR A 1008 23.80 -40.11 10.53
C THR A 1008 22.60 -39.59 11.30
N LEU A 1009 21.39 -39.71 10.75
CA LEU A 1009 20.16 -39.25 11.39
C LEU A 1009 19.86 -40.03 12.68
N ARG A 1010 20.08 -41.36 12.67
CA ARG A 1010 19.92 -42.22 13.87
C ARG A 1010 20.97 -41.97 14.95
N GLN A 1011 22.16 -41.51 14.56
CA GLN A 1011 23.28 -41.21 15.47
C GLN A 1011 23.31 -39.73 15.88
N SER A 1012 22.37 -38.91 15.40
CA SER A 1012 22.32 -37.48 15.72
C SER A 1012 21.80 -37.24 17.14
N ARG A 1013 22.41 -36.28 17.83
CA ARG A 1013 22.03 -35.90 19.19
C ARG A 1013 20.93 -34.85 19.20
N PHE A 1014 20.16 -34.84 20.28
CA PHE A 1014 19.19 -33.79 20.59
C PHE A 1014 19.91 -32.47 20.91
N ILE A 1015 19.47 -31.38 20.29
CA ILE A 1015 20.01 -30.04 20.53
C ILE A 1015 19.16 -29.33 21.58
N HIS A 1016 19.83 -28.84 22.63
CA HIS A 1016 19.18 -28.10 23.69
C HIS A 1016 18.76 -26.71 23.22
N LEU A 1017 17.48 -26.40 23.32
CA LEU A 1017 16.94 -25.09 23.01
C LEU A 1017 17.26 -24.08 24.13
N LYS A 1018 18.05 -23.05 23.83
CA LYS A 1018 18.20 -21.89 24.73
C LYS A 1018 17.12 -20.87 24.42
N LEU A 1019 16.35 -20.46 25.41
CA LEU A 1019 15.32 -19.44 25.23
C LEU A 1019 15.91 -18.02 25.32
N PRO A 1020 15.48 -17.09 24.44
CA PRO A 1020 15.71 -15.67 24.63
C PRO A 1020 14.79 -15.11 25.74
N GLU A 1021 15.03 -13.87 26.15
CA GLU A 1021 14.31 -13.25 27.28
C GLU A 1021 12.79 -13.12 27.05
N GLN A 1022 12.36 -12.81 25.82
CA GLN A 1022 10.94 -12.66 25.47
C GLN A 1022 10.67 -13.20 24.05
N ILE A 1023 9.83 -14.24 23.96
CA ILE A 1023 9.27 -14.73 22.70
C ILE A 1023 7.78 -14.37 22.68
N HIS A 1024 7.35 -13.65 21.66
CA HIS A 1024 5.93 -13.38 21.44
C HIS A 1024 5.42 -14.17 20.25
N ARG A 1025 4.24 -14.76 20.42
CA ARG A 1025 3.51 -15.43 19.35
C ARG A 1025 2.63 -14.42 18.63
N ALA A 1026 2.77 -14.34 17.31
CA ALA A 1026 1.87 -13.58 16.47
C ALA A 1026 0.46 -14.19 16.52
N SER A 1027 -0.55 -13.36 16.75
CA SER A 1027 -1.94 -13.79 16.78
C SER A 1027 -2.85 -12.77 16.11
N ALA A 1028 -4.00 -13.23 15.64
CA ALA A 1028 -5.04 -12.34 15.12
C ALA A 1028 -6.43 -12.78 15.57
N THR A 1029 -7.24 -11.79 15.93
CA THR A 1029 -8.65 -11.96 16.29
C THR A 1029 -9.50 -11.10 15.38
N ILE A 1030 -10.43 -11.72 14.66
CA ILE A 1030 -11.44 -11.02 13.86
C ILE A 1030 -12.54 -10.57 14.83
N ILE A 1031 -12.78 -9.26 14.89
CA ILE A 1031 -13.83 -8.63 15.69
C ILE A 1031 -15.13 -8.59 14.87
N GLU A 1032 -15.01 -8.16 13.61
CA GLU A 1032 -16.11 -8.18 12.64
C GLU A 1032 -15.66 -8.83 11.34
N PRO A 1033 -16.47 -9.72 10.73
CA PRO A 1033 -17.78 -10.17 11.22
C PRO A 1033 -17.67 -11.05 12.48
N THR A 1034 -18.71 -11.07 13.33
CA THR A 1034 -18.74 -11.86 14.58
C THR A 1034 -19.04 -13.34 14.35
N GLY A 1035 -19.64 -13.68 13.21
CA GLY A 1035 -19.97 -15.06 12.80
C GLY A 1035 -21.15 -15.71 13.52
N GLU A 1036 -21.84 -14.97 14.40
CA GLU A 1036 -23.01 -15.45 15.17
C GLU A 1036 -24.35 -15.13 14.50
N SER A 1037 -24.34 -14.33 13.43
CA SER A 1037 -25.57 -13.92 12.74
C SER A 1037 -26.03 -14.97 11.72
N ASP A 1038 -27.22 -15.52 11.94
CA ASP A 1038 -27.91 -16.38 10.99
C ASP A 1038 -28.54 -15.61 9.81
N ASN A 1039 -28.49 -14.27 9.82
CA ASN A 1039 -29.04 -13.46 8.75
C ASN A 1039 -28.11 -13.47 7.52
N PRO A 1040 -28.56 -14.01 6.37
CA PRO A 1040 -27.69 -14.11 5.21
C PRO A 1040 -27.53 -12.77 4.50
N LEU A 1041 -26.29 -12.46 4.13
CA LEU A 1041 -25.94 -11.33 3.30
C LEU A 1041 -26.39 -11.61 1.86
N ARG A 1042 -27.50 -10.98 1.44
CA ARG A 1042 -28.17 -11.22 0.16
C ARG A 1042 -27.69 -10.23 -0.89
N PHE A 1043 -27.30 -10.74 -2.05
CA PHE A 1043 -26.83 -9.89 -3.14
C PHE A 1043 -27.10 -10.49 -4.51
N THR A 1044 -27.05 -9.67 -5.56
CA THR A 1044 -27.29 -10.14 -6.93
C THR A 1044 -26.06 -10.88 -7.46
N SER A 1045 -26.27 -12.08 -7.98
CA SER A 1045 -25.23 -12.93 -8.58
C SER A 1045 -24.52 -12.21 -9.72
N GLY A 1046 -23.19 -12.29 -9.75
CA GLY A 1046 -22.36 -11.58 -10.72
C GLY A 1046 -22.04 -10.13 -10.34
N LEU A 1047 -22.73 -9.53 -9.36
CA LEU A 1047 -22.31 -8.28 -8.73
C LEU A 1047 -21.42 -8.56 -7.53
N VAL A 1048 -20.61 -7.57 -7.19
CA VAL A 1048 -19.69 -7.62 -6.06
C VAL A 1048 -20.38 -7.06 -4.83
N VAL A 1049 -20.15 -7.68 -3.67
CA VAL A 1049 -20.53 -7.11 -2.37
C VAL A 1049 -19.34 -7.05 -1.44
N ALA A 1050 -19.22 -5.93 -0.74
CA ALA A 1050 -18.20 -5.73 0.29
C ALA A 1050 -18.62 -6.39 1.60
N LEU A 1051 -17.68 -7.10 2.21
CA LEU A 1051 -17.73 -7.60 3.57
C LEU A 1051 -16.64 -6.87 4.35
N ASP A 1052 -17.05 -6.08 5.34
CA ASP A 1052 -16.12 -5.39 6.22
C ASP A 1052 -15.42 -6.39 7.16
N ILE A 1053 -14.11 -6.25 7.29
CA ILE A 1053 -13.28 -7.03 8.21
C ILE A 1053 -12.56 -6.05 9.14
N ASP A 1054 -12.87 -6.16 10.43
CA ASP A 1054 -12.15 -5.49 11.52
C ASP A 1054 -11.47 -6.55 12.36
N ALA A 1055 -10.13 -6.49 12.45
CA ALA A 1055 -9.35 -7.48 13.17
C ALA A 1055 -8.22 -6.83 13.96
N THR A 1056 -7.94 -7.38 15.14
CA THR A 1056 -6.76 -7.03 15.94
C THR A 1056 -5.67 -8.06 15.75
N LEU A 1057 -4.48 -7.57 15.39
CA LEU A 1057 -3.24 -8.30 15.21
C LEU A 1057 -2.33 -7.99 16.38
N GLU A 1058 -1.79 -9.01 17.04
CA GLU A 1058 -0.83 -8.87 18.14
C GLU A 1058 0.50 -9.52 17.75
N HIS A 1059 1.60 -8.81 18.01
CA HIS A 1059 2.98 -9.25 17.81
C HIS A 1059 3.32 -9.77 16.39
N VAL A 1060 2.62 -9.28 15.36
CA VAL A 1060 2.90 -9.61 13.96
C VAL A 1060 4.04 -8.75 13.41
N GLN A 1061 5.08 -9.39 12.85
CA GLN A 1061 6.17 -8.70 12.18
C GLN A 1061 5.76 -8.28 10.76
N ASP A 1062 5.94 -6.99 10.43
CA ASP A 1062 5.62 -6.41 9.13
C ASP A 1062 4.24 -6.86 8.57
N PRO A 1063 3.13 -6.50 9.25
CA PRO A 1063 1.81 -7.01 8.90
C PRO A 1063 1.34 -6.57 7.50
N GLN A 1064 1.83 -5.43 7.00
CA GLN A 1064 1.44 -4.87 5.70
C GLN A 1064 1.81 -5.79 4.53
N THR A 1065 2.95 -6.48 4.61
CA THR A 1065 3.40 -7.37 3.54
C THR A 1065 3.00 -8.83 3.78
N THR A 1066 2.93 -9.24 5.06
CA THR A 1066 2.77 -10.64 5.46
C THR A 1066 1.31 -11.05 5.67
N VAL A 1067 0.43 -10.19 6.18
CA VAL A 1067 -0.95 -10.60 6.50
C VAL A 1067 -1.80 -10.65 5.23
N LYS A 1068 -2.56 -11.74 5.07
CA LYS A 1068 -3.52 -11.95 3.98
C LYS A 1068 -4.88 -12.34 4.55
N VAL A 1069 -5.94 -12.11 3.79
CA VAL A 1069 -7.28 -12.58 4.14
C VAL A 1069 -7.65 -13.74 3.22
N GLN A 1070 -8.02 -14.88 3.78
CA GLN A 1070 -8.54 -16.01 3.03
C GLN A 1070 -10.06 -16.09 3.17
N VAL A 1071 -10.73 -16.27 2.05
CA VAL A 1071 -12.15 -16.62 1.97
C VAL A 1071 -12.28 -18.00 1.36
N LEU A 1072 -12.88 -18.94 2.08
CA LEU A 1072 -13.16 -20.30 1.64
C LEU A 1072 -14.67 -20.45 1.37
N TYR A 1073 -15.00 -20.86 0.16
CA TYR A 1073 -16.38 -21.06 -0.30
C TYR A 1073 -16.84 -22.53 -0.10
N PRO A 1074 -18.16 -22.78 -0.05
CA PRO A 1074 -18.71 -24.13 0.13
C PRO A 1074 -18.30 -25.16 -0.94
N ASP A 1075 -17.96 -24.69 -2.14
CA ASP A 1075 -17.53 -25.54 -3.25
C ASP A 1075 -16.04 -25.94 -3.17
N GLY A 1076 -15.35 -25.51 -2.11
CA GLY A 1076 -13.92 -25.74 -1.89
C GLY A 1076 -13.01 -24.74 -2.58
N GLN A 1077 -13.55 -23.76 -3.34
CA GLN A 1077 -12.74 -22.66 -3.86
C GLN A 1077 -12.26 -21.78 -2.71
N SER A 1078 -11.02 -21.31 -2.78
CA SER A 1078 -10.48 -20.36 -1.82
C SER A 1078 -9.82 -19.18 -2.52
N HIS A 1079 -10.11 -17.98 -2.05
CA HIS A 1079 -9.50 -16.73 -2.51
C HIS A 1079 -8.61 -16.16 -1.42
N ILE A 1080 -7.41 -15.71 -1.80
CA ILE A 1080 -6.49 -15.01 -0.91
C ILE A 1080 -6.42 -13.55 -1.36
N ILE A 1081 -6.81 -12.67 -0.46
CA ILE A 1081 -6.96 -11.24 -0.69
C ILE A 1081 -5.82 -10.51 0.04
N HIS A 1082 -5.27 -9.51 -0.62
CA HIS A 1082 -4.20 -8.66 -0.13
C HIS A 1082 -4.80 -7.39 0.46
N PRO A 1083 -4.73 -7.18 1.78
CA PRO A 1083 -5.16 -5.91 2.37
C PRO A 1083 -4.28 -4.77 1.88
N LYS A 1084 -4.83 -3.56 1.80
CA LYS A 1084 -4.05 -2.40 1.36
C LYS A 1084 -3.14 -1.96 2.52
N PRO A 1085 -1.94 -1.42 2.26
CA PRO A 1085 -1.07 -0.91 3.33
C PRO A 1085 -1.74 0.16 4.21
N GLY A 1086 -2.63 0.98 3.66
CA GLY A 1086 -3.40 2.00 4.40
C GLY A 1086 -4.50 1.45 5.31
N ASP A 1087 -4.88 0.18 5.18
CA ASP A 1087 -5.91 -0.47 6.01
C ASP A 1087 -5.37 -0.86 7.40
N PHE A 1088 -4.05 -0.85 7.58
CA PHE A 1088 -3.37 -1.20 8.83
C PHE A 1088 -3.14 0.03 9.71
N ARG A 1089 -3.63 -0.02 10.94
CA ARG A 1089 -3.51 1.05 11.94
C ARG A 1089 -2.73 0.55 13.15
N THR A 1090 -1.88 1.38 13.73
CA THR A 1090 -1.06 1.00 14.89
C THR A 1090 -1.54 1.70 16.17
N PRO A 1091 -2.50 1.12 16.92
CA PRO A 1091 -3.00 1.72 18.17
C PRO A 1091 -1.97 1.70 19.32
N GLY A 1092 -0.89 0.92 19.23
CA GLY A 1092 0.15 0.84 20.24
C GLY A 1092 1.28 -0.12 19.87
N PRO A 1093 2.35 -0.19 20.68
CA PRO A 1093 3.48 -1.08 20.40
C PRO A 1093 3.03 -2.55 20.40
N GLY A 1094 3.40 -3.30 19.36
CA GLY A 1094 3.06 -4.72 19.22
C GLY A 1094 1.59 -5.00 18.89
N ARG A 1095 0.75 -3.98 18.70
CA ARG A 1095 -0.67 -4.16 18.32
C ARG A 1095 -0.98 -3.38 17.05
N VAL A 1096 -1.62 -4.06 16.11
CA VAL A 1096 -2.06 -3.49 14.83
C VAL A 1096 -3.52 -3.83 14.63
N ARG A 1097 -4.33 -2.88 14.21
CA ARG A 1097 -5.73 -3.09 13.82
C ARG A 1097 -5.82 -3.07 12.31
N LEU A 1098 -6.40 -4.09 11.72
CA LEU A 1098 -6.67 -4.20 10.31
C LEU A 1098 -8.14 -3.91 10.06
N ILE A 1099 -8.44 -2.86 9.30
CA ILE A 1099 -9.80 -2.51 8.87
C ILE A 1099 -9.82 -2.52 7.35
N THR A 1100 -10.35 -3.58 6.75
CA THR A 1100 -10.31 -3.77 5.29
C THR A 1100 -11.64 -4.29 4.76
N GLN A 1101 -11.91 -4.04 3.49
CA GLN A 1101 -13.11 -4.52 2.81
C GLN A 1101 -12.77 -5.67 1.87
N VAL A 1102 -13.44 -6.80 2.08
CA VAL A 1102 -13.34 -7.98 1.24
C VAL A 1102 -14.47 -8.02 0.25
N TYR A 1103 -14.12 -8.05 -1.03
CA TYR A 1103 -15.07 -8.07 -2.13
C TYR A 1103 -15.43 -9.50 -2.52
N LEU A 1104 -16.69 -9.88 -2.31
CA LEU A 1104 -17.26 -11.18 -2.62
C LEU A 1104 -18.05 -11.12 -3.93
N SER A 1105 -17.85 -12.10 -4.80
CA SER A 1105 -18.65 -12.27 -6.03
C SER A 1105 -18.77 -13.75 -6.35
N HIS A 1106 -20.00 -14.19 -6.64
CA HIS A 1106 -20.28 -15.59 -6.96
C HIS A 1106 -21.49 -15.72 -7.90
N SER A 1107 -21.57 -16.86 -8.60
CA SER A 1107 -22.77 -17.31 -9.30
C SER A 1107 -23.93 -17.56 -8.31
N ALA A 1108 -25.17 -17.55 -8.83
CA ALA A 1108 -26.37 -17.71 -8.02
C ALA A 1108 -26.39 -19.04 -7.25
N TRP A 1109 -26.83 -19.00 -5.99
CA TRP A 1109 -27.03 -20.16 -5.13
C TRP A 1109 -28.51 -20.46 -4.92
N THR A 1110 -28.83 -21.73 -4.70
CA THR A 1110 -30.20 -22.19 -4.40
C THR A 1110 -30.61 -21.89 -2.97
N GLU A 1111 -29.65 -21.88 -2.05
CA GLU A 1111 -29.85 -21.62 -0.62
C GLU A 1111 -28.75 -20.73 -0.05
N ALA A 1112 -28.96 -20.20 1.15
CA ALA A 1112 -27.93 -19.45 1.86
C ALA A 1112 -26.93 -20.44 2.49
N CYS A 1113 -25.64 -20.24 2.23
CA CYS A 1113 -24.57 -21.09 2.77
C CYS A 1113 -23.52 -20.27 3.51
N GLN A 1114 -22.76 -20.94 4.37
CA GLN A 1114 -21.65 -20.34 5.11
C GLN A 1114 -20.39 -20.30 4.25
N ILE A 1115 -19.76 -19.13 4.17
CA ILE A 1115 -18.36 -19.00 3.78
C ILE A 1115 -17.49 -18.92 5.04
N GLU A 1116 -16.23 -19.35 4.96
CA GLU A 1116 -15.27 -19.17 6.05
C GLU A 1116 -14.27 -18.06 5.69
N VAL A 1117 -14.15 -17.07 6.57
CA VAL A 1117 -13.18 -15.98 6.47
C VAL A 1117 -12.13 -16.16 7.55
N ARG A 1118 -10.84 -16.08 7.19
CA ARG A 1118 -9.73 -16.19 8.15
C ARG A 1118 -8.54 -15.36 7.73
N LEU A 1119 -7.71 -14.98 8.71
CA LEU A 1119 -6.45 -14.30 8.46
C LEU A 1119 -5.30 -15.31 8.34
N LEU A 1120 -4.44 -15.06 7.37
CA LEU A 1120 -3.24 -15.83 7.08
C LEU A 1120 -2.00 -14.96 7.25
N LEU A 1121 -0.89 -15.60 7.61
CA LEU A 1121 0.45 -15.04 7.60
C LEU A 1121 1.24 -15.65 6.44
N ALA A 1122 1.54 -14.87 5.42
CA ALA A 1122 2.38 -15.25 4.30
C ALA A 1122 3.86 -15.14 4.67
N TYR A 1123 4.67 -16.09 4.21
CA TYR A 1123 6.11 -16.09 4.42
C TYR A 1123 6.89 -16.41 3.14
N SER A 1124 8.14 -15.98 3.10
CA SER A 1124 9.10 -16.18 2.00
C SER A 1124 10.50 -16.44 2.57
N SER A 1125 11.17 -17.53 2.19
CA SER A 1125 12.55 -17.83 2.61
C SER A 1125 13.57 -16.80 2.13
N SER A 1126 14.63 -16.62 2.90
CA SER A 1126 15.74 -15.69 2.63
C SER A 1126 16.49 -15.96 1.33
N SER A 1127 16.48 -17.20 0.81
CA SER A 1127 17.05 -17.52 -0.52
C SER A 1127 16.34 -16.81 -1.67
N SER A 1128 15.05 -16.48 -1.52
CA SER A 1128 14.27 -15.72 -2.50
C SER A 1128 14.46 -14.19 -2.37
N LYS A 1129 14.91 -13.70 -1.21
CA LYS A 1129 15.13 -12.26 -0.97
C LYS A 1129 16.44 -11.75 -1.57
N GLN A 1130 17.44 -12.62 -1.76
CA GLN A 1130 18.71 -12.24 -2.38
C GLN A 1130 18.60 -11.93 -3.89
N SER A 1131 17.54 -12.39 -4.58
CA SER A 1131 17.29 -12.06 -5.98
C SER A 1131 16.48 -10.77 -6.19
N ALA A 1132 16.08 -10.08 -5.12
CA ALA A 1132 15.21 -8.91 -5.18
C ALA A 1132 15.78 -7.69 -4.41
N SER A 1133 17.10 -7.47 -4.48
CA SER A 1133 17.64 -6.15 -4.12
C SER A 1133 17.14 -5.12 -5.13
N LYS A 1134 16.26 -4.21 -4.68
CA LYS A 1134 15.86 -3.06 -5.48
C LYS A 1134 17.13 -2.30 -5.89
N PRO A 1135 17.30 -1.92 -7.17
CA PRO A 1135 18.36 -1.00 -7.54
C PRO A 1135 18.10 0.35 -6.85
N ALA A 1136 19.12 0.89 -6.18
CA ALA A 1136 19.08 2.19 -5.49
C ALA A 1136 18.88 3.41 -6.42
N TRP A 1137 18.51 3.16 -7.69
CA TRP A 1137 18.59 4.13 -8.79
C TRP A 1137 17.23 4.70 -9.21
N ASN A 1138 16.14 4.34 -8.51
CA ASN A 1138 14.80 4.88 -8.73
C ASN A 1138 14.30 5.63 -7.49
N GLU A 1139 14.63 6.91 -7.38
CA GLU A 1139 13.98 7.85 -6.44
C GLU A 1139 13.34 9.06 -7.16
N SER A 1140 13.20 9.06 -8.49
CA SER A 1140 12.72 10.25 -9.21
C SER A 1140 11.74 10.01 -10.37
N MET A 1141 11.00 8.90 -10.37
CA MET A 1141 9.77 8.77 -11.18
C MET A 1141 8.67 8.11 -10.36
N ASP A 1142 7.53 8.81 -10.21
CA ASP A 1142 6.27 8.32 -9.64
C ASP A 1142 5.73 7.12 -10.44
N GLY A 1143 6.29 5.95 -10.17
CA GLY A 1143 5.77 4.65 -10.61
C GLY A 1143 5.47 3.81 -9.39
N LEU A 1144 4.24 3.30 -9.30
CA LEU A 1144 3.77 2.46 -8.19
C LEU A 1144 4.75 1.30 -7.90
N PRO A 1145 4.93 0.91 -6.63
CA PRO A 1145 5.78 -0.21 -6.26
C PRO A 1145 5.17 -1.54 -6.74
N THR A 1146 5.68 -2.09 -7.84
CA THR A 1146 5.49 -3.51 -8.17
C THR A 1146 6.51 -4.33 -7.36
N SER A 1147 6.11 -4.78 -6.18
CA SER A 1147 6.82 -5.84 -5.46
C SER A 1147 5.81 -6.93 -5.09
N GLU A 1148 5.51 -7.81 -6.04
CA GLU A 1148 4.98 -9.13 -5.66
C GLU A 1148 6.14 -9.90 -5.05
N SER A 1149 6.23 -9.87 -3.72
CA SER A 1149 7.09 -10.79 -2.99
C SER A 1149 6.64 -12.21 -3.34
N CYS A 1150 7.57 -13.05 -3.79
CA CYS A 1150 7.34 -14.47 -4.04
C CYS A 1150 6.89 -15.13 -2.72
N ILE A 1151 5.58 -15.29 -2.53
CA ILE A 1151 5.02 -15.96 -1.34
C ILE A 1151 5.31 -17.45 -1.47
N GLU A 1152 6.09 -18.00 -0.53
CA GLU A 1152 6.45 -19.43 -0.51
C GLU A 1152 5.34 -20.27 0.15
N GLY A 1153 4.71 -19.75 1.20
CA GLY A 1153 3.64 -20.44 1.91
C GLY A 1153 2.82 -19.52 2.82
N THR A 1154 1.81 -20.09 3.49
CA THR A 1154 0.93 -19.37 4.41
C THR A 1154 0.69 -20.16 5.70
N ILE A 1155 0.52 -19.44 6.81
CA ILE A 1155 0.21 -19.97 8.14
C ILE A 1155 -1.14 -19.38 8.59
N HIS A 1156 -2.01 -20.20 9.18
CA HIS A 1156 -3.25 -19.69 9.76
C HIS A 1156 -2.97 -18.82 10.99
N LEU A 1157 -3.39 -17.56 10.95
CA LEU A 1157 -3.15 -16.56 12.00
C LEU A 1157 -4.38 -16.36 12.92
N SER A 1158 -5.59 -16.50 12.38
CA SER A 1158 -6.85 -16.42 13.13
C SER A 1158 -7.67 -17.70 13.06
N LYS A 1159 -8.61 -17.86 14.00
CA LYS A 1159 -9.71 -18.83 13.85
C LYS A 1159 -10.61 -18.41 12.67
N PRO A 1160 -11.21 -19.37 11.94
CA PRO A 1160 -12.16 -19.04 10.88
C PRO A 1160 -13.47 -18.51 11.46
N VAL A 1161 -13.97 -17.44 10.86
CA VAL A 1161 -15.29 -16.89 11.11
C VAL A 1161 -16.23 -17.32 9.98
N LYS A 1162 -17.41 -17.81 10.33
CA LYS A 1162 -18.41 -18.27 9.37
C LYS A 1162 -19.41 -17.16 9.09
N VAL A 1163 -19.66 -16.86 7.81
CA VAL A 1163 -20.59 -15.81 7.39
C VAL A 1163 -21.61 -16.40 6.43
N PHE A 1164 -22.89 -16.20 6.68
CA PHE A 1164 -23.95 -16.62 5.76
C PHE A 1164 -24.07 -15.65 4.59
N ILE A 1165 -24.00 -16.17 3.37
CA ILE A 1165 -24.21 -15.37 2.15
C ILE A 1165 -25.23 -16.03 1.23
N MET A 1166 -25.91 -15.21 0.42
CA MET A 1166 -26.91 -15.67 -0.55
C MET A 1166 -26.85 -14.85 -1.85
N PRO A 1167 -26.07 -15.30 -2.86
CA PRO A 1167 -26.09 -14.76 -4.21
C PRO A 1167 -27.39 -15.16 -4.92
N LYS A 1168 -28.25 -14.18 -5.24
CA LYS A 1168 -29.54 -14.37 -5.93
C LYS A 1168 -29.45 -14.00 -7.40
N PRO A 1169 -30.14 -14.70 -8.31
CA PRO A 1169 -30.21 -14.28 -9.71
C PRO A 1169 -30.84 -12.87 -9.82
N ALA A 1170 -30.40 -12.09 -10.80
CA ALA A 1170 -30.99 -10.78 -11.08
C ALA A 1170 -32.50 -10.95 -11.32
N ARG A 1171 -33.31 -10.22 -10.54
CA ARG A 1171 -34.75 -10.13 -10.81
C ARG A 1171 -34.92 -9.45 -12.16
N ARG A 1172 -35.46 -10.17 -13.14
CA ARG A 1172 -35.81 -9.63 -14.46
C ARG A 1172 -36.95 -8.64 -14.35
#